data_AF-A0A8H7FUX5-F1
#
_entry.id   AF-A0A8H7FUX5-F1
#
_cell.length_a   1.000
_cell.length_b   1.000
_cell.length_c   1.000
_cell.angle_alpha   90.00
_cell.angle_beta   90.00
_cell.angle_gamma   90.00
#
_symmetry.space_group_name_H-M   'P 1'
#
loop_
_entity.id
_entity.type
_entity.pdbx_description
1 polymer ?
#
loop_
_entity_poly.entity_id
_entity_poly.type
_entity_poly.pdbx_seq_one_letter_code
_entity_poly.pdbx_strand_id
1 'polypeptide(L)'
;MATPKVRMWSMPLRDAADTLPDAYSPRRRDSSEPDSDTEREWASASRSDPSSSQTQPLAASHETLDPVLAIPYWSAKRHLTCGNPSPPPAGAALFPWRGSAPGKLKTANAALVLCLNIDVDPPDIVKTNPCAVLECWVDPHSMPSHKALEAIGSNLQHQFEGLSVKIPYKPILDPSYEDLRRFCMTLRKQAKDDTVLFYYNGHGVPKPTASGEMWCFNKNYTQYIPVSLMEVQAWLGSPGVYIWDCSAAGHLLQNFNTFAERRDREANMQRGGYPDGLQPFMNSLQLAACAAHEQLPSCPELPADVFTACLTSPIDIALRYFIMNHQLPYNITAEMVGQLPGDLKDRRTPLGELNWVFTAITDTIAWTSFPRDVFTRLYRSYLLIASLFRNFLLAERIMKNYHCTPHTHPALPATNTHPMWAAWDLAVDTCLRQLPDLLGAHPDGSYAPATNQVGSTAAKARRTQRAAEPPAKTGKEKPYAYIPSRFFADQLTAFEVWISRGGSALTRRGPQSGGEGVGDDAGGGSDPLVPRRPPDQLPIVLQVLLSQPHRLRALILLSQFVDLGPWAVHLVLTIGIFPYISKLLQAAGQDLRPVLIFIWARILAVDASVQSDLYTTQGYKYFANVLAVPDDPAHLMLPNASEHKAMCAFILSAIARDFPHGQHACWRERVFDNCFERLDEGDFLLRQWSALCLGQIWDGNDEIRVYGVDRGTQDKLIALLSDDSPEVRMSSSLSTVLVMDAEATRAPYA
;
A
#
# COMPACT_ATOMS: atom_id res chain seq x y z
N MET A 1 -23.35 4.43 19.27
CA MET A 1 -22.68 4.17 17.98
C MET A 1 -23.61 4.63 16.89
N ALA A 2 -23.40 5.83 16.36
CA ALA A 2 -24.17 6.33 15.22
C ALA A 2 -23.53 5.77 13.94
N THR A 3 -24.27 4.95 13.20
CA THR A 3 -23.91 4.54 11.84
C THR A 3 -23.87 5.78 10.94
N PRO A 4 -22.89 5.91 10.04
CA PRO A 4 -22.85 7.02 9.10
C PRO A 4 -24.07 6.95 8.16
N LYS A 5 -24.86 8.03 8.10
CA LYS A 5 -26.02 8.14 7.20
C LYS A 5 -25.55 8.09 5.74
N VAL A 6 -26.18 7.21 4.97
CA VAL A 6 -25.95 7.01 3.53
C VAL A 6 -26.20 8.32 2.77
N ARG A 7 -25.15 8.88 2.16
CA ARG A 7 -25.30 9.91 1.11
C ARG A 7 -25.62 9.22 -0.22
N MET A 8 -26.71 9.62 -0.86
CA MET A 8 -27.20 9.07 -2.13
C MET A 8 -26.10 9.03 -3.22
N TRP A 9 -26.07 7.89 -3.92
CA TRP A 9 -25.11 7.49 -4.95
C TRP A 9 -25.41 8.21 -6.28
N SER A 10 -24.39 8.41 -7.12
CA SER A 10 -24.56 8.85 -8.51
C SER A 10 -23.33 8.38 -9.29
N MET A 11 -23.55 7.51 -10.28
CA MET A 11 -22.56 7.06 -11.25
C MET A 11 -22.94 7.61 -12.63
N PRO A 12 -21.97 8.00 -13.48
CA PRO A 12 -22.25 8.36 -14.86
C PRO A 12 -22.53 7.11 -15.71
N LEU A 13 -23.65 7.13 -16.44
CA LEU A 13 -23.88 6.28 -17.61
C LEU A 13 -23.00 6.84 -18.75
N ARG A 14 -22.21 5.99 -19.40
CA ARG A 14 -21.49 6.36 -20.63
C ARG A 14 -22.43 6.10 -21.80
N ASP A 15 -22.83 7.15 -22.51
CA ASP A 15 -23.47 7.02 -23.81
C ASP A 15 -22.39 6.83 -24.88
N ALA A 16 -22.60 5.81 -25.72
CA ALA A 16 -21.90 5.62 -26.98
C ALA A 16 -22.76 6.22 -28.10
N ALA A 17 -22.40 7.40 -28.60
CA ALA A 17 -22.89 7.91 -29.88
C ALA A 17 -22.00 9.06 -30.40
N ASP A 18 -20.98 8.71 -31.18
CA ASP A 18 -20.39 9.64 -32.16
C ASP A 18 -21.15 9.49 -33.47
N THR A 19 -21.77 10.56 -33.97
CA THR A 19 -21.73 11.06 -35.35
C THR A 19 -22.90 12.02 -35.61
N LEU A 20 -22.60 13.32 -35.79
CA LEU A 20 -23.08 14.19 -36.89
C LEU A 20 -22.60 15.65 -36.66
N PRO A 21 -22.37 16.45 -37.72
CA PRO A 21 -21.46 17.59 -37.69
C PRO A 21 -22.14 18.95 -37.44
N ASP A 22 -21.33 19.85 -36.89
CA ASP A 22 -21.60 21.26 -36.61
C ASP A 22 -22.18 22.06 -37.78
N ALA A 23 -23.21 22.87 -37.49
CA ALA A 23 -23.47 24.08 -38.24
C ALA A 23 -24.16 25.15 -37.36
N TYR A 24 -23.67 26.39 -37.51
CA TYR A 24 -24.24 27.69 -37.11
C TYR A 24 -24.04 28.22 -35.68
N SER A 25 -23.02 29.06 -35.54
CA SER A 25 -22.98 30.18 -34.59
C SER A 25 -23.47 31.47 -35.24
N PRO A 26 -24.18 32.36 -34.51
CA PRO A 26 -24.25 33.77 -34.86
C PRO A 26 -23.59 34.68 -33.80
N ARG A 27 -22.72 35.55 -34.32
CA ARG A 27 -22.01 36.67 -33.67
C ARG A 27 -22.96 37.71 -33.04
N ARG A 28 -22.57 38.30 -31.91
CA ARG A 28 -22.91 39.68 -31.47
C ARG A 28 -21.66 40.26 -30.80
N ARG A 29 -20.87 41.13 -31.43
CA ARG A 29 -20.97 42.60 -31.60
C ARG A 29 -20.92 43.39 -30.29
N ASP A 30 -19.73 43.96 -30.06
CA ASP A 30 -19.37 45.02 -29.11
C ASP A 30 -20.14 46.32 -29.34
N SER A 31 -20.38 47.04 -28.23
CA SER A 31 -20.41 48.50 -28.20
C SER A 31 -20.09 49.01 -26.78
N SER A 32 -18.95 49.70 -26.67
CA SER A 32 -18.52 50.68 -25.66
C SER A 32 -19.55 51.82 -25.55
N GLU A 33 -19.75 52.61 -24.48
CA GLU A 33 -18.85 53.36 -23.55
C GLU A 33 -19.76 54.16 -22.53
N PRO A 34 -19.32 55.12 -21.66
CA PRO A 34 -18.85 54.94 -20.26
C PRO A 34 -19.56 55.81 -19.15
N ASP A 35 -19.03 55.67 -17.92
CA ASP A 35 -18.92 56.60 -16.76
C ASP A 35 -20.14 57.14 -15.96
N SER A 36 -20.16 56.86 -14.65
CA SER A 36 -19.81 57.86 -13.60
C SER A 36 -20.00 57.34 -12.16
N ASP A 37 -19.00 57.66 -11.34
CA ASP A 37 -18.84 57.38 -9.91
C ASP A 37 -19.87 58.06 -8.99
N THR A 38 -20.14 57.47 -7.81
CA THR A 38 -19.70 58.04 -6.51
C THR A 38 -20.06 57.17 -5.30
N GLU A 39 -19.12 57.17 -4.36
CA GLU A 39 -18.97 56.43 -3.12
C GLU A 39 -20.06 56.66 -2.06
N ARG A 40 -20.25 55.68 -1.14
CA ARG A 40 -20.01 55.91 0.30
C ARG A 40 -20.07 54.63 1.14
N GLU A 41 -19.31 54.72 2.21
CA GLU A 41 -18.66 53.68 3.00
C GLU A 41 -19.33 53.43 4.37
N TRP A 42 -19.12 52.20 4.89
CA TRP A 42 -18.88 51.79 6.30
C TRP A 42 -20.01 51.40 7.30
N ALA A 43 -19.85 50.15 7.78
CA ALA A 43 -19.81 49.69 9.20
C ALA A 43 -21.10 49.80 10.06
N SER A 44 -21.44 48.95 11.04
CA SER A 44 -20.93 47.72 11.65
C SER A 44 -21.91 47.28 12.78
N ALA A 45 -21.85 45.99 13.15
CA ALA A 45 -22.04 45.41 14.51
C ALA A 45 -23.43 45.35 15.22
N SER A 46 -23.83 44.10 15.50
CA SER A 46 -24.12 43.52 16.83
C SER A 46 -25.38 43.88 17.65
N ARG A 47 -26.28 42.88 17.72
CA ARG A 47 -26.95 42.26 18.90
C ARG A 47 -26.99 43.00 20.25
N SER A 48 -28.20 43.15 20.82
CA SER A 48 -28.60 42.63 22.16
C SER A 48 -30.08 42.91 22.52
N ASP A 49 -30.75 41.85 22.98
CA ASP A 49 -32.05 41.68 23.73
C ASP A 49 -32.21 42.57 25.01
N PRO A 50 -33.26 42.45 25.89
CA PRO A 50 -34.70 42.09 25.74
C PRO A 50 -35.67 42.91 26.69
N SER A 51 -36.98 42.54 26.72
CA SER A 51 -37.89 42.46 27.92
C SER A 51 -39.08 43.43 28.12
N SER A 52 -40.30 42.83 28.13
CA SER A 52 -41.52 43.07 28.97
C SER A 52 -42.33 44.38 28.77
N SER A 53 -43.67 44.46 28.81
CA SER A 53 -44.74 43.73 29.54
C SER A 53 -46.17 44.14 29.09
N GLN A 54 -47.12 43.18 29.13
CA GLN A 54 -48.59 43.24 29.42
C GLN A 54 -49.49 44.16 28.55
N THR A 55 -50.68 43.77 28.03
CA THR A 55 -51.90 43.27 28.73
C THR A 55 -52.95 42.77 27.69
N GLN A 56 -53.66 41.66 27.96
CA GLN A 56 -54.82 41.08 27.21
C GLN A 56 -56.16 41.81 27.59
N PRO A 57 -57.39 41.53 27.04
CA PRO A 57 -57.90 40.31 26.34
C PRO A 57 -58.97 40.51 25.22
N LEU A 58 -59.28 39.44 24.46
CA LEU A 58 -60.65 38.88 24.27
C LEU A 58 -60.65 37.72 23.27
N ALA A 59 -61.36 36.66 23.64
CA ALA A 59 -61.35 35.34 23.04
C ALA A 59 -62.16 35.26 21.73
N ALA A 60 -61.56 34.61 20.73
CA ALA A 60 -62.28 33.82 19.73
C ALA A 60 -61.52 32.49 19.61
N SER A 61 -62.24 31.39 19.79
CA SER A 61 -61.77 30.02 19.67
C SER A 61 -61.18 29.77 18.27
N HIS A 62 -59.86 29.67 18.19
CA HIS A 62 -59.19 29.00 17.09
C HIS A 62 -58.52 27.76 17.67
N GLU A 63 -58.97 26.59 17.21
CA GLU A 63 -58.27 25.33 17.39
C GLU A 63 -56.78 25.55 17.06
N THR A 64 -55.92 25.32 18.05
CA THR A 64 -54.48 25.27 17.85
C THR A 64 -54.17 24.04 17.01
N LEU A 65 -54.14 24.22 15.69
CA LEU A 65 -53.43 23.32 14.80
C LEU A 65 -51.97 23.32 15.24
N ASP A 66 -51.45 22.16 15.65
CA ASP A 66 -50.02 21.93 15.82
C ASP A 66 -49.27 22.51 14.61
N PRO A 67 -48.12 23.19 14.79
CA PRO A 67 -47.34 23.67 13.66
C PRO A 67 -46.86 22.46 12.86
N VAL A 68 -47.58 22.15 11.78
CA VAL A 68 -47.24 21.10 10.84
C VAL A 68 -45.82 21.37 10.37
N LEU A 69 -44.91 20.44 10.67
CA LEU A 69 -43.56 20.40 10.10
C LEU A 69 -43.71 20.54 8.58
N ALA A 70 -43.34 21.69 8.02
CA ALA A 70 -43.35 21.89 6.58
C ALA A 70 -42.39 20.88 5.95
N ILE A 71 -42.91 19.80 5.39
CA ILE A 71 -42.12 18.83 4.64
C ILE A 71 -41.68 19.56 3.36
N PRO A 72 -40.37 19.80 3.17
CA PRO A 72 -39.92 20.53 1.99
C PRO A 72 -40.10 19.65 0.75
N TYR A 73 -41.17 19.89 -0.01
CA TYR A 73 -41.39 19.28 -1.32
C TYR A 73 -40.22 19.62 -2.27
N TRP A 74 -39.91 18.71 -3.19
CA TRP A 74 -38.86 18.89 -4.22
C TRP A 74 -37.41 19.09 -3.70
N SER A 75 -37.14 18.77 -2.43
CA SER A 75 -35.80 18.88 -1.82
C SER A 75 -34.90 17.64 -1.99
N ALA A 76 -35.43 16.54 -2.54
CA ALA A 76 -34.65 15.32 -2.76
C ALA A 76 -33.55 15.49 -3.81
N LYS A 77 -32.46 14.69 -3.72
CA LYS A 77 -31.29 14.78 -4.60
C LYS A 77 -31.64 14.78 -6.09
N ARG A 78 -32.58 13.93 -6.51
CA ARG A 78 -33.05 13.84 -7.91
C ARG A 78 -33.55 15.17 -8.47
N HIS A 79 -34.11 16.05 -7.64
CA HIS A 79 -34.60 17.35 -8.07
C HIS A 79 -33.49 18.40 -8.07
N LEU A 80 -32.55 18.30 -7.12
CA LEU A 80 -31.40 19.21 -7.03
C LEU A 80 -30.41 19.00 -8.17
N THR A 81 -30.22 17.76 -8.61
CA THR A 81 -29.30 17.43 -9.71
C THR A 81 -30.02 17.22 -11.05
N CYS A 82 -31.35 17.31 -11.09
CA CYS A 82 -32.19 16.92 -12.23
C CYS A 82 -31.89 15.51 -12.75
N GLY A 83 -31.49 14.58 -11.86
CA GLY A 83 -31.07 13.24 -12.24
C GLY A 83 -29.69 13.14 -12.90
N ASN A 84 -29.02 14.26 -13.15
CA ASN A 84 -27.68 14.25 -13.74
C ASN A 84 -26.65 13.71 -12.74
N PRO A 85 -25.76 12.79 -13.16
CA PRO A 85 -24.66 12.34 -12.34
C PRO A 85 -23.72 13.52 -12.06
N SER A 86 -23.12 13.54 -10.87
CA SER A 86 -22.06 14.51 -10.60
C SER A 86 -20.92 14.29 -11.61
N PRO A 87 -20.40 15.36 -12.24
CA PRO A 87 -19.28 15.21 -13.16
C PRO A 87 -18.08 14.61 -12.41
N PRO A 88 -17.26 13.79 -13.09
CA PRO A 88 -16.03 13.32 -12.48
C PRO A 88 -15.18 14.53 -12.05
N PRO A 89 -14.54 14.48 -10.86
CA PRO A 89 -13.87 15.63 -10.27
C PRO A 89 -12.86 16.27 -11.25
N ALA A 90 -12.95 17.59 -11.46
CA ALA A 90 -11.98 18.33 -12.29
C ALA A 90 -10.58 18.19 -11.68
N GLY A 91 -9.59 17.77 -12.49
CA GLY A 91 -8.24 17.41 -12.01
C GLY A 91 -8.07 15.94 -11.64
N ALA A 92 -9.09 15.09 -11.80
CA ALA A 92 -9.00 13.65 -11.60
C ALA A 92 -8.34 12.89 -12.76
N ALA A 93 -7.24 13.42 -13.29
CA ALA A 93 -6.16 12.55 -13.77
C ALA A 93 -5.50 11.91 -12.53
N LEU A 94 -6.31 11.22 -11.71
CA LEU A 94 -5.87 10.51 -10.54
C LEU A 94 -4.94 9.41 -11.03
N PHE A 95 -3.68 9.45 -10.58
CA PHE A 95 -2.62 8.55 -11.01
C PHE A 95 -3.13 7.10 -11.06
N PRO A 96 -3.09 6.40 -12.21
CA PRO A 96 -3.70 5.07 -12.29
C PRO A 96 -3.09 4.15 -11.24
N TRP A 97 -3.92 3.56 -10.41
CA TRP A 97 -3.41 2.66 -9.37
C TRP A 97 -3.02 1.29 -9.97
N ARG A 98 -3.48 0.99 -11.19
CA ARG A 98 -3.08 -0.17 -12.01
C ARG A 98 -2.14 0.26 -13.12
N GLY A 99 -1.09 -0.54 -13.37
CA GLY A 99 -0.26 -0.43 -14.58
C GLY A 99 0.71 0.75 -14.65
N SER A 100 0.81 1.60 -13.63
CA SER A 100 1.63 2.81 -13.68
C SER A 100 3.11 2.64 -13.33
N ALA A 101 3.58 1.43 -13.03
CA ALA A 101 5.02 1.16 -13.01
C ALA A 101 5.47 0.83 -14.44
N PRO A 102 6.40 1.61 -15.05
CA PRO A 102 6.97 1.24 -16.33
C PRO A 102 7.68 -0.11 -16.20
N GLY A 103 7.11 -1.14 -16.85
CA GLY A 103 7.66 -2.49 -16.84
C GLY A 103 7.27 -3.34 -15.63
N LYS A 104 6.96 -4.62 -15.87
CA LYS A 104 6.95 -5.63 -14.79
C LYS A 104 8.38 -5.84 -14.30
N LEU A 105 8.79 -5.14 -13.25
CA LEU A 105 10.05 -5.36 -12.56
C LEU A 105 9.97 -6.67 -11.76
N LYS A 106 10.22 -7.80 -12.41
CA LYS A 106 10.30 -9.10 -11.74
C LYS A 106 11.76 -9.54 -11.73
N THR A 107 12.39 -9.57 -10.56
CA THR A 107 13.76 -10.08 -10.46
C THR A 107 13.78 -11.60 -10.64
N ALA A 108 14.56 -12.07 -11.60
CA ALA A 108 14.68 -13.50 -11.90
C ALA A 108 15.94 -14.12 -11.29
N ASN A 109 17.09 -13.45 -11.35
CA ASN A 109 18.36 -13.97 -10.82
C ASN A 109 19.18 -12.84 -10.18
N ALA A 110 20.08 -13.20 -9.27
CA ALA A 110 20.96 -12.25 -8.60
C ALA A 110 22.43 -12.71 -8.62
N ALA A 111 23.33 -11.80 -9.01
CA ALA A 111 24.78 -11.92 -8.85
C ALA A 111 25.21 -11.19 -7.58
N LEU A 112 25.92 -11.88 -6.69
CA LEU A 112 26.51 -11.29 -5.49
C LEU A 112 28.03 -11.30 -5.65
N VAL A 113 28.59 -10.22 -6.20
CA VAL A 113 30.03 -10.08 -6.46
C VAL A 113 30.71 -9.53 -5.22
N LEU A 114 31.65 -10.30 -4.68
CA LEU A 114 32.46 -9.94 -3.52
C LEU A 114 33.92 -9.81 -3.96
N CYS A 115 34.50 -8.62 -3.82
CA CYS A 115 35.92 -8.37 -4.03
C CYS A 115 36.56 -7.90 -2.72
N LEU A 116 37.02 -8.83 -1.88
CA LEU A 116 37.44 -8.59 -0.50
C LEU A 116 38.93 -8.82 -0.24
N ASN A 117 39.58 -9.75 -0.95
CA ASN A 117 41.02 -10.06 -0.82
C ASN A 117 41.52 -9.99 0.64
N ILE A 118 40.90 -10.81 1.50
CA ILE A 118 41.07 -10.74 2.95
C ILE A 118 42.56 -10.79 3.33
N ASP A 119 42.93 -9.98 4.32
CA ASP A 119 44.30 -9.72 4.82
C ASP A 119 45.19 -8.83 3.91
N VAL A 120 44.70 -8.38 2.76
CA VAL A 120 45.43 -7.47 1.86
C VAL A 120 44.62 -6.20 1.62
N ASP A 121 45.03 -5.11 2.25
CA ASP A 121 44.37 -3.81 2.09
C ASP A 121 44.69 -3.18 0.72
N PRO A 122 43.70 -2.54 0.06
CA PRO A 122 43.94 -1.80 -1.17
C PRO A 122 44.77 -0.53 -0.91
N PRO A 123 45.57 -0.08 -1.90
CA PRO A 123 46.60 0.95 -1.70
C PRO A 123 46.06 2.36 -1.37
N ASP A 124 44.78 2.62 -1.61
CA ASP A 124 44.12 3.91 -1.50
C ASP A 124 43.19 4.04 -0.27
N ILE A 125 43.12 2.99 0.56
CA ILE A 125 42.37 2.97 1.81
C ILE A 125 43.34 2.82 2.98
N VAL A 126 43.37 3.83 3.85
CA VAL A 126 44.14 3.77 5.10
C VAL A 126 43.18 3.36 6.22
N LYS A 127 43.30 2.11 6.68
CA LYS A 127 42.51 1.62 7.82
C LYS A 127 43.04 2.19 9.14
N THR A 128 42.14 2.60 10.03
CA THR A 128 42.48 2.96 11.40
C THR A 128 42.68 1.71 12.26
N ASN A 129 43.38 1.81 13.39
CA ASN A 129 43.44 0.74 14.38
C ASN A 129 42.93 1.28 15.73
N PRO A 130 41.78 0.80 16.23
CA PRO A 130 40.87 -0.20 15.63
C PRO A 130 40.08 0.34 14.41
N CYS A 131 39.55 -0.56 13.57
CA CYS A 131 38.61 -0.25 12.49
C CYS A 131 37.40 -1.20 12.48
N ALA A 132 36.40 -0.90 11.66
CA ALA A 132 35.30 -1.80 11.33
C ALA A 132 35.84 -3.04 10.58
N VAL A 133 35.51 -4.24 11.07
CA VAL A 133 36.08 -5.52 10.55
C VAL A 133 35.00 -6.48 10.03
N LEU A 134 33.82 -6.50 10.68
CA LEU A 134 32.80 -7.49 10.36
C LEU A 134 32.27 -7.30 8.93
N GLU A 135 32.26 -8.37 8.15
CA GLU A 135 31.69 -8.44 6.82
C GLU A 135 30.56 -9.47 6.83
N CYS A 136 29.35 -9.05 6.49
CA CYS A 136 28.15 -9.88 6.56
C CYS A 136 28.03 -10.57 7.93
N TRP A 137 28.30 -9.85 9.02
CA TRP A 137 28.31 -10.38 10.40
C TRP A 137 29.32 -11.50 10.70
N VAL A 138 30.31 -11.68 9.84
CA VAL A 138 31.43 -12.62 10.05
C VAL A 138 32.69 -11.82 10.32
N ASP A 139 33.47 -12.22 11.32
CA ASP A 139 34.82 -11.69 11.50
C ASP A 139 35.78 -12.44 10.54
N PRO A 140 36.30 -11.78 9.48
CA PRO A 140 37.20 -12.42 8.53
C PRO A 140 38.50 -12.93 9.14
N HIS A 141 38.94 -12.40 10.29
CA HIS A 141 40.18 -12.80 10.94
C HIS A 141 39.98 -13.92 11.98
N SER A 142 38.73 -14.33 12.23
CA SER A 142 38.42 -15.45 13.13
C SER A 142 38.75 -16.83 12.54
N MET A 143 38.99 -16.90 11.22
CA MET A 143 39.28 -18.14 10.49
C MET A 143 40.21 -17.87 9.28
N PRO A 144 40.78 -18.89 8.63
CA PRO A 144 41.62 -18.69 7.45
C PRO A 144 40.87 -17.96 6.32
N SER A 145 41.57 -17.06 5.62
CA SER A 145 41.01 -16.08 4.66
C SER A 145 40.08 -16.71 3.59
N HIS A 146 40.46 -17.86 3.02
CA HIS A 146 39.61 -18.58 2.07
C HIS A 146 38.29 -19.05 2.68
N LYS A 147 38.33 -19.60 3.91
CA LYS A 147 37.13 -20.06 4.62
C LYS A 147 36.27 -18.88 5.07
N ALA A 148 36.89 -17.78 5.47
CA ALA A 148 36.21 -16.55 5.79
C ALA A 148 35.42 -16.03 4.58
N LEU A 149 36.06 -15.98 3.40
CA LEU A 149 35.43 -15.53 2.15
C LEU A 149 34.22 -16.41 1.76
N GLU A 150 34.34 -17.74 1.89
CA GLU A 150 33.23 -18.67 1.66
C GLU A 150 32.08 -18.45 2.67
N ALA A 151 32.41 -18.26 3.95
CA ALA A 151 31.42 -18.01 5.01
C ALA A 151 30.68 -16.68 4.79
N ILE A 152 31.40 -15.61 4.44
CA ILE A 152 30.83 -14.31 4.10
C ILE A 152 29.89 -14.46 2.90
N GLY A 153 30.34 -15.12 1.83
CA GLY A 153 29.52 -15.37 0.63
C GLY A 153 28.24 -16.15 0.93
N SER A 154 28.34 -17.21 1.74
CA SER A 154 27.17 -18.00 2.14
C SER A 154 26.23 -17.21 3.05
N ASN A 155 26.75 -16.38 3.96
CA ASN A 155 25.89 -15.59 4.84
C ASN A 155 25.17 -14.49 4.06
N LEU A 156 25.88 -13.79 3.16
CA LEU A 156 25.28 -12.79 2.28
C LEU A 156 24.15 -13.39 1.44
N GLN A 157 24.36 -14.60 0.89
CA GLN A 157 23.32 -15.33 0.18
C GLN A 157 22.08 -15.54 1.07
N HIS A 158 22.26 -16.07 2.29
CA HIS A 158 21.14 -16.28 3.21
C HIS A 158 20.40 -14.98 3.58
N GLN A 159 21.14 -13.87 3.78
CA GLN A 159 20.51 -12.59 4.10
C GLN A 159 19.62 -12.11 2.94
N PHE A 160 20.09 -12.22 1.69
CA PHE A 160 19.29 -11.90 0.51
C PHE A 160 18.09 -12.85 0.31
N GLU A 161 18.25 -14.15 0.57
CA GLU A 161 17.15 -15.12 0.56
C GLU A 161 16.08 -14.77 1.61
N GLY A 162 16.49 -14.16 2.73
CA GLY A 162 15.60 -13.58 3.73
C GLY A 162 14.70 -12.47 3.17
N LEU A 163 15.17 -11.69 2.20
CA LEU A 163 14.38 -10.65 1.52
C LEU A 163 13.41 -11.24 0.49
N SER A 164 13.82 -12.27 -0.26
CA SER A 164 12.98 -12.95 -1.25
C SER A 164 13.48 -14.36 -1.60
N VAL A 165 12.82 -15.37 -1.05
CA VAL A 165 13.13 -16.80 -1.26
C VAL A 165 12.95 -17.31 -2.69
N LYS A 166 12.30 -16.53 -3.57
CA LYS A 166 11.94 -16.97 -4.94
C LYS A 166 13.06 -16.80 -5.96
N ILE A 167 14.15 -16.13 -5.59
CA ILE A 167 15.23 -15.74 -6.50
C ILE A 167 16.45 -16.61 -6.18
N PRO A 168 17.10 -17.22 -7.19
CA PRO A 168 18.41 -17.81 -7.01
C PRO A 168 19.46 -16.71 -6.87
N TYR A 169 20.16 -16.73 -5.74
CA TYR A 169 21.28 -15.85 -5.45
C TYR A 169 22.59 -16.62 -5.64
N LYS A 170 23.52 -16.05 -6.40
CA LYS A 170 24.81 -16.69 -6.65
C LYS A 170 25.96 -15.82 -6.14
N PRO A 171 26.67 -16.25 -5.07
CA PRO A 171 27.91 -15.61 -4.66
C PRO A 171 29.02 -15.86 -5.69
N ILE A 172 29.76 -14.80 -6.00
CA ILE A 172 30.91 -14.77 -6.89
C ILE A 172 32.05 -14.15 -6.09
N LEU A 173 32.95 -15.00 -5.62
CA LEU A 173 34.00 -14.65 -4.66
C LEU A 173 35.30 -14.31 -5.38
N ASP A 174 35.85 -13.13 -5.11
CA ASP A 174 37.07 -12.55 -5.67
C ASP A 174 37.28 -12.89 -7.17
N PRO A 175 36.31 -12.55 -8.06
CA PRO A 175 36.36 -13.01 -9.44
C PRO A 175 37.48 -12.38 -10.25
N SER A 176 37.96 -13.14 -11.25
CA SER A 176 38.72 -12.57 -12.36
C SER A 176 37.81 -11.84 -13.37
N TYR A 177 38.39 -10.97 -14.21
CA TYR A 177 37.65 -10.31 -15.30
C TYR A 177 36.86 -11.31 -16.17
N GLU A 178 37.47 -12.42 -16.56
CA GLU A 178 36.83 -13.43 -17.41
C GLU A 178 35.71 -14.18 -16.69
N ASP A 179 35.84 -14.39 -15.38
CA ASP A 179 34.80 -15.01 -14.57
C ASP A 179 33.60 -14.08 -14.44
N LEU A 180 33.85 -12.80 -14.11
CA LEU A 180 32.81 -11.78 -14.00
C LEU A 180 32.02 -11.64 -15.31
N ARG A 181 32.71 -11.51 -16.44
CA ARG A 181 32.09 -11.46 -17.78
C ARG A 181 31.21 -12.68 -18.04
N ARG A 182 31.75 -13.89 -17.81
CA ARG A 182 31.03 -15.14 -18.03
C ARG A 182 29.78 -15.24 -17.17
N PHE A 183 29.86 -14.90 -15.88
CA PHE A 183 28.72 -14.97 -14.97
C PHE A 183 27.63 -13.96 -15.33
N CYS A 184 27.99 -12.70 -15.62
CA CYS A 184 27.02 -11.68 -16.02
C CYS A 184 26.27 -12.07 -17.30
N MET A 185 26.97 -12.52 -18.34
CA MET A 185 26.34 -12.98 -19.59
C MET A 185 25.44 -14.21 -19.38
N THR A 186 25.85 -15.14 -18.50
CA THR A 186 25.04 -16.31 -18.16
C THR A 186 23.75 -15.93 -17.44
N LEU A 187 23.84 -15.00 -16.48
CA LEU A 187 22.68 -14.53 -15.71
C LEU A 187 21.66 -13.82 -16.59
N ARG A 188 22.09 -12.94 -17.50
CA ARG A 188 21.18 -12.31 -18.47
C ARG A 188 20.52 -13.35 -19.37
N LYS A 189 21.29 -14.32 -19.90
CA LYS A 189 20.71 -15.41 -20.73
C LYS A 189 19.63 -16.19 -19.98
N GLN A 190 19.80 -16.42 -18.68
CA GLN A 190 18.81 -17.10 -17.84
C GLN A 190 17.59 -16.22 -17.52
N ALA A 191 17.80 -14.92 -17.29
CA ALA A 191 16.73 -13.98 -16.93
C ALA A 191 15.83 -13.60 -18.13
N LYS A 192 16.34 -13.66 -19.37
CA LYS A 192 15.63 -13.19 -20.56
C LYS A 192 15.21 -11.71 -20.37
N ASP A 193 13.92 -11.45 -20.33
CA ASP A 193 13.29 -10.12 -20.17
C ASP A 193 13.04 -9.76 -18.70
N ASP A 194 13.21 -10.71 -17.77
CA ASP A 194 13.10 -10.44 -16.34
C ASP A 194 14.32 -9.63 -15.85
N THR A 195 14.17 -8.99 -14.70
CA THR A 195 15.19 -8.11 -14.10
C THR A 195 16.33 -8.92 -13.49
N VAL A 196 17.57 -8.47 -13.68
CA VAL A 196 18.76 -9.05 -13.02
C VAL A 196 19.19 -8.14 -11.87
N LEU A 197 19.43 -8.72 -10.69
CA LEU A 197 20.07 -8.02 -9.58
C LEU A 197 21.59 -8.22 -9.66
N PHE A 198 22.34 -7.12 -9.60
CA PHE A 198 23.79 -7.12 -9.53
C PHE A 198 24.24 -6.38 -8.27
N TYR A 199 24.74 -7.13 -7.30
CA TYR A 199 25.34 -6.61 -6.09
C TYR A 199 26.86 -6.67 -6.22
N TYR A 200 27.53 -5.58 -5.88
CA TYR A 200 28.99 -5.46 -5.90
C TYR A 200 29.48 -4.90 -4.57
N ASN A 201 30.31 -5.68 -3.87
CA ASN A 201 31.11 -5.23 -2.74
C ASN A 201 32.58 -5.11 -3.19
N GLY A 202 33.14 -3.90 -3.06
CA GLY A 202 34.49 -3.56 -3.49
C GLY A 202 35.43 -3.17 -2.35
N HIS A 203 35.32 -3.76 -1.16
CA HIS A 203 36.12 -3.33 0.01
C HIS A 203 37.59 -3.76 -0.04
N GLY A 204 37.92 -4.82 -0.78
CA GLY A 204 39.28 -5.35 -0.95
C GLY A 204 40.00 -4.87 -2.20
N VAL A 205 39.46 -3.87 -2.89
CA VAL A 205 40.00 -3.33 -4.14
C VAL A 205 40.02 -1.80 -4.08
N PRO A 206 40.76 -1.12 -4.98
CA PRO A 206 40.77 0.33 -5.02
C PRO A 206 39.38 0.94 -5.23
N LYS A 207 39.21 2.19 -4.84
CA LYS A 207 38.00 2.99 -5.09
C LYS A 207 37.70 3.05 -6.60
N PRO A 208 36.42 3.09 -6.98
CA PRO A 208 36.00 3.33 -8.35
C PRO A 208 36.63 4.60 -8.92
N THR A 209 36.96 4.56 -10.21
CA THR A 209 37.56 5.70 -10.90
C THR A 209 36.49 6.74 -11.28
N ALA A 210 36.91 7.99 -11.45
CA ALA A 210 36.03 9.05 -11.93
C ALA A 210 35.47 8.78 -13.35
N SER A 211 36.15 7.94 -14.15
CA SER A 211 35.72 7.45 -15.47
C SER A 211 34.67 6.35 -15.42
N GLY A 212 34.26 5.87 -14.23
CA GLY A 212 33.23 4.84 -14.11
C GLY A 212 33.77 3.43 -14.33
N GLU A 213 34.92 3.11 -13.74
CA GLU A 213 35.46 1.76 -13.69
C GLU A 213 35.36 1.21 -12.26
N MET A 214 34.93 -0.05 -12.16
CA MET A 214 35.01 -0.87 -10.93
C MET A 214 36.20 -1.82 -11.04
N TRP A 215 36.62 -2.42 -9.93
CA TRP A 215 37.82 -3.26 -9.89
C TRP A 215 37.49 -4.73 -9.57
N CYS A 216 38.20 -5.63 -10.21
CA CYS A 216 38.26 -7.05 -9.89
C CYS A 216 39.72 -7.54 -9.88
N PHE A 217 39.95 -8.85 -9.81
CA PHE A 217 41.30 -9.41 -9.73
C PHE A 217 41.77 -10.00 -11.06
N ASN A 218 43.07 -10.23 -11.18
CA ASN A 218 43.57 -11.23 -12.10
C ASN A 218 43.54 -12.63 -11.44
N LYS A 219 43.72 -13.70 -12.23
CA LYS A 219 43.64 -15.09 -11.73
C LYS A 219 44.64 -15.43 -10.61
N ASN A 220 45.73 -14.66 -10.50
CA ASN A 220 46.81 -14.90 -9.55
C ASN A 220 46.76 -13.94 -8.36
N TYR A 221 45.75 -13.06 -8.26
CA TYR A 221 45.61 -12.04 -7.23
C TYR A 221 46.84 -11.13 -7.04
N THR A 222 47.56 -10.85 -8.14
CA THR A 222 48.74 -9.97 -8.13
C THR A 222 48.44 -8.54 -8.58
N GLN A 223 47.34 -8.33 -9.30
CA GLN A 223 46.96 -7.04 -9.86
C GLN A 223 45.44 -6.84 -9.78
N TYR A 224 45.05 -5.60 -9.53
CA TYR A 224 43.67 -5.13 -9.70
C TYR A 224 43.42 -4.83 -11.18
N ILE A 225 42.32 -5.34 -11.71
CA ILE A 225 41.92 -5.19 -13.11
C ILE A 225 40.69 -4.27 -13.18
N PRO A 226 40.75 -3.17 -13.94
CA PRO A 226 39.60 -2.28 -14.10
C PRO A 226 38.57 -2.91 -15.05
N VAL A 227 37.30 -2.70 -14.74
CA VAL A 227 36.13 -3.13 -15.52
C VAL A 227 35.26 -1.91 -15.76
N SER A 228 34.99 -1.59 -17.03
CA SER A 228 34.17 -0.43 -17.37
C SER A 228 32.69 -0.72 -17.14
N LEU A 229 31.94 0.25 -16.61
CA LEU A 229 30.48 0.11 -16.49
C LEU A 229 29.77 -0.06 -17.84
N MET A 230 30.37 0.40 -18.95
CA MET A 230 29.85 0.15 -20.29
C MET A 230 29.84 -1.36 -20.62
N GLU A 231 30.85 -2.10 -20.16
CA GLU A 231 30.93 -3.54 -20.32
C GLU A 231 29.92 -4.25 -19.44
N VAL A 232 29.79 -3.82 -18.17
CA VAL A 232 28.78 -4.36 -17.24
C VAL A 232 27.38 -4.19 -17.80
N GLN A 233 27.03 -3.01 -18.33
CA GLN A 233 25.76 -2.77 -19.03
C GLN A 233 25.58 -3.69 -20.25
N ALA A 234 26.65 -3.93 -21.01
CA ALA A 234 26.60 -4.82 -22.17
C ALA A 234 26.40 -6.29 -21.78
N TRP A 235 27.00 -6.75 -20.68
CA TRP A 235 26.87 -8.14 -20.20
C TRP A 235 25.51 -8.40 -19.56
N LEU A 236 25.04 -7.46 -18.74
CA LEU A 236 23.84 -7.62 -17.93
C LEU A 236 22.58 -7.11 -18.59
N GLY A 237 22.63 -6.28 -19.64
CA GLY A 237 21.44 -5.78 -20.33
C GLY A 237 20.44 -5.02 -19.43
N SER A 238 19.20 -4.88 -19.92
CA SER A 238 18.09 -4.20 -19.25
C SER A 238 16.85 -5.10 -19.23
N PRO A 239 16.00 -5.08 -18.20
CA PRO A 239 16.07 -4.25 -16.98
C PRO A 239 17.06 -4.81 -15.92
N GLY A 240 17.66 -3.92 -15.12
CA GLY A 240 18.62 -4.27 -14.06
C GLY A 240 18.40 -3.51 -12.74
N VAL A 241 18.77 -4.15 -11.62
CA VAL A 241 18.88 -3.52 -10.29
C VAL A 241 20.33 -3.65 -9.84
N TYR A 242 20.95 -2.54 -9.43
CA TYR A 242 22.36 -2.49 -9.07
C TYR A 242 22.55 -2.01 -7.63
N ILE A 243 23.40 -2.69 -6.87
CA ILE A 243 23.77 -2.30 -5.50
C ILE A 243 25.30 -2.17 -5.45
N TRP A 244 25.77 -0.98 -5.09
CA TRP A 244 27.18 -0.60 -5.06
C TRP A 244 27.61 -0.38 -3.61
N ASP A 245 28.25 -1.37 -3.00
CA ASP A 245 28.85 -1.27 -1.66
C ASP A 245 30.37 -1.10 -1.76
N CYS A 246 30.80 0.16 -1.78
CA CYS A 246 32.20 0.54 -1.77
C CYS A 246 32.34 2.03 -1.41
N SER A 247 33.56 2.43 -1.05
CA SER A 247 33.90 3.86 -0.96
C SER A 247 33.87 4.50 -2.35
N ALA A 248 33.52 5.79 -2.44
CA ALA A 248 33.31 6.51 -3.70
C ALA A 248 32.29 5.87 -4.67
N ALA A 249 31.32 5.10 -4.17
CA ALA A 249 30.28 4.42 -4.98
C ALA A 249 29.47 5.38 -5.87
N GLY A 250 29.37 6.67 -5.50
CA GLY A 250 28.73 7.69 -6.32
C GLY A 250 29.33 7.84 -7.72
N HIS A 251 30.63 7.55 -7.92
CA HIS A 251 31.22 7.51 -9.26
C HIS A 251 30.59 6.44 -10.14
N LEU A 252 30.25 5.27 -9.56
CA LEU A 252 29.64 4.19 -10.32
C LEU A 252 28.21 4.55 -10.74
N LEU A 253 27.41 5.06 -9.80
CA LEU A 253 26.02 5.43 -10.07
C LEU A 253 25.91 6.54 -11.13
N GLN A 254 26.70 7.61 -10.99
CA GLN A 254 26.67 8.75 -11.91
C GLN A 254 27.10 8.34 -13.32
N ASN A 255 28.24 7.66 -13.46
CA ASN A 255 28.74 7.23 -14.76
C ASN A 255 27.83 6.17 -15.41
N PHE A 256 27.23 5.27 -14.62
CA PHE A 256 26.24 4.33 -15.15
C PHE A 256 25.09 5.07 -15.83
N ASN A 257 24.53 6.09 -15.18
CA ASN A 257 23.45 6.90 -15.74
C ASN A 257 23.90 7.63 -17.01
N THR A 258 25.07 8.26 -17.01
CA THR A 258 25.61 8.93 -18.21
C THR A 258 25.76 7.95 -19.40
N PHE A 259 26.26 6.75 -19.15
CA PHE A 259 26.40 5.72 -20.19
C PHE A 259 25.04 5.17 -20.64
N ALA A 260 24.08 5.02 -19.72
CA ALA A 260 22.73 4.58 -20.01
C ALA A 260 21.98 5.60 -20.89
N GLU A 261 22.00 6.88 -20.54
CA GLU A 261 21.37 7.96 -21.33
C GLU A 261 21.91 8.01 -22.76
N ARG A 262 23.23 7.90 -22.91
CA ARG A 262 23.86 7.87 -24.23
C ARG A 262 23.40 6.67 -25.05
N ARG A 263 23.41 5.48 -24.45
CA ARG A 263 22.99 4.23 -25.11
C ARG A 263 21.51 4.28 -25.52
N ASP A 264 20.66 4.76 -24.63
CA ASP A 264 19.22 4.91 -24.84
C ASP A 264 18.92 5.92 -25.97
N ARG A 265 19.67 7.03 -26.03
CA ARG A 265 19.59 8.00 -27.12
C ARG A 265 20.04 7.42 -28.47
N GLU A 266 21.15 6.69 -28.49
CA GLU A 266 21.66 6.04 -29.70
C GLU A 266 20.69 4.97 -30.22
N ALA A 267 20.07 4.18 -29.32
CA ALA A 267 19.06 3.19 -29.67
C ALA A 267 17.81 3.84 -30.29
N ASN A 268 17.30 4.92 -29.68
CA ASN A 268 16.16 5.67 -30.23
C ASN A 268 16.46 6.27 -31.61
N MET A 269 17.67 6.80 -31.83
CA MET A 269 18.05 7.41 -33.11
C MET A 269 18.29 6.37 -34.22
N GLN A 270 18.92 5.24 -33.92
CA GLN A 270 19.30 4.26 -34.95
C GLN A 270 18.21 3.21 -35.24
N ARG A 271 17.40 2.85 -34.25
CA ARG A 271 16.45 1.73 -34.35
C ARG A 271 14.99 2.14 -34.19
N GLY A 272 14.70 3.42 -33.97
CA GLY A 272 13.33 3.93 -33.79
C GLY A 272 12.67 3.46 -32.48
N GLY A 273 13.44 2.94 -31.52
CA GLY A 273 12.94 2.42 -30.25
C GLY A 273 13.70 1.18 -29.76
N TYR A 274 13.15 0.52 -28.74
CA TYR A 274 13.71 -0.69 -28.13
C TYR A 274 13.03 -1.94 -28.72
N PRO A 275 13.78 -3.04 -28.98
CA PRO A 275 13.19 -4.32 -29.35
C PRO A 275 12.23 -4.85 -28.27
N ASP A 276 11.26 -5.69 -28.65
CA ASP A 276 10.33 -6.32 -27.71
C ASP A 276 11.07 -7.00 -26.54
N GLY A 277 10.67 -6.68 -25.30
CA GLY A 277 11.25 -7.20 -24.06
C GLY A 277 12.37 -6.36 -23.45
N LEU A 278 13.05 -5.50 -24.22
CA LEU A 278 14.10 -4.62 -23.72
C LEU A 278 13.55 -3.25 -23.30
N GLN A 279 14.03 -2.74 -22.17
CA GLN A 279 13.66 -1.43 -21.64
C GLN A 279 14.83 -0.45 -21.71
N PRO A 280 14.57 0.87 -21.70
CA PRO A 280 15.60 1.88 -21.50
C PRO A 280 16.51 1.50 -20.32
N PHE A 281 17.82 1.61 -20.48
CA PHE A 281 18.76 1.39 -19.38
C PHE A 281 18.53 2.38 -18.24
N MET A 282 18.01 3.57 -18.55
CA MET A 282 17.59 4.57 -17.55
C MET A 282 16.45 4.11 -16.65
N ASN A 283 15.74 3.03 -17.01
CA ASN A 283 14.75 2.40 -16.13
C ASN A 283 15.38 1.47 -15.08
N SER A 284 16.70 1.25 -15.13
CA SER A 284 17.42 0.47 -14.11
C SER A 284 17.31 1.14 -12.75
N LEU A 285 17.27 0.35 -11.68
CA LEU A 285 17.28 0.87 -10.32
C LEU A 285 18.69 0.73 -9.74
N GLN A 286 19.14 1.72 -8.98
CA GLN A 286 20.48 1.68 -8.38
C GLN A 286 20.45 2.14 -6.92
N LEU A 287 21.29 1.53 -6.10
CA LEU A 287 21.55 1.89 -4.71
C LEU A 287 23.06 1.96 -4.51
N ALA A 288 23.59 3.09 -4.06
CA ALA A 288 25.01 3.32 -3.82
C ALA A 288 25.24 3.70 -2.36
N ALA A 289 26.27 3.12 -1.75
CA ALA A 289 26.57 3.28 -0.33
C ALA A 289 26.97 4.71 0.06
N CYS A 290 27.62 5.46 -0.82
CA CYS A 290 28.17 6.79 -0.52
C CYS A 290 28.25 7.69 -1.77
N ALA A 291 28.47 8.99 -1.56
CA ALA A 291 28.75 9.92 -2.64
C ALA A 291 30.16 9.70 -3.25
N ALA A 292 30.41 10.28 -4.42
CA ALA A 292 31.66 10.10 -5.16
C ALA A 292 32.93 10.55 -4.39
N HIS A 293 32.79 11.49 -3.46
CA HIS A 293 33.89 12.07 -2.69
C HIS A 293 33.97 11.53 -1.25
N GLU A 294 33.07 10.63 -0.87
CA GLU A 294 32.94 10.10 0.48
C GLU A 294 33.61 8.72 0.60
N GLN A 295 33.87 8.32 1.84
CA GLN A 295 34.37 6.98 2.19
C GLN A 295 33.40 6.31 3.16
N LEU A 296 33.46 4.99 3.19
CA LEU A 296 32.64 4.22 4.12
C LEU A 296 33.06 4.45 5.58
N PRO A 297 32.13 4.30 6.54
CA PRO A 297 32.44 4.44 7.97
C PRO A 297 33.50 3.41 8.42
N SER A 298 34.51 3.86 9.17
CA SER A 298 35.56 3.02 9.74
C SER A 298 35.39 2.72 11.23
N CYS A 299 34.26 3.10 11.82
CA CYS A 299 33.98 2.93 13.25
C CYS A 299 34.00 1.43 13.65
N PRO A 300 34.84 1.00 14.61
CA PRO A 300 34.96 -0.42 15.01
C PRO A 300 33.67 -1.05 15.53
N GLU A 301 32.78 -0.22 16.06
CA GLU A 301 31.48 -0.63 16.60
C GLU A 301 30.43 -0.88 15.51
N LEU A 302 30.76 -0.62 14.24
CA LEU A 302 29.94 -0.94 13.08
C LEU A 302 30.58 -2.06 12.27
N PRO A 303 29.81 -2.80 11.45
CA PRO A 303 30.40 -3.68 10.45
C PRO A 303 31.09 -2.85 9.35
N ALA A 304 32.04 -3.44 8.64
CA ALA A 304 32.66 -2.82 7.47
C ALA A 304 31.64 -2.62 6.34
N ASP A 305 30.67 -3.54 6.21
CA ASP A 305 29.58 -3.51 5.25
C ASP A 305 28.29 -2.89 5.81
N VAL A 306 28.38 -1.73 6.46
CA VAL A 306 27.21 -1.02 7.05
C VAL A 306 26.05 -0.89 6.06
N PHE A 307 26.35 -0.55 4.81
CA PHE A 307 25.33 -0.37 3.78
C PHE A 307 24.59 -1.68 3.50
N THR A 308 25.34 -2.75 3.24
CA THR A 308 24.78 -4.09 3.03
C THR A 308 24.03 -4.58 4.25
N ALA A 309 24.59 -4.44 5.45
CA ALA A 309 23.93 -4.80 6.70
C ALA A 309 22.60 -4.06 6.88
N CYS A 310 22.51 -2.79 6.48
CA CYS A 310 21.24 -2.05 6.45
C CYS A 310 20.25 -2.63 5.45
N LEU A 311 20.70 -2.98 4.23
CA LEU A 311 19.85 -3.50 3.17
C LEU A 311 19.34 -4.92 3.42
N THR A 312 20.12 -5.77 4.07
CA THR A 312 19.85 -7.21 4.16
C THR A 312 19.47 -7.68 5.57
N SER A 313 19.94 -6.99 6.62
CA SER A 313 19.69 -7.29 8.03
C SER A 313 19.32 -6.02 8.84
N PRO A 314 18.24 -5.32 8.46
CA PRO A 314 17.92 -3.99 8.98
C PRO A 314 17.67 -3.96 10.49
N ILE A 315 17.09 -5.01 11.06
CA ILE A 315 16.76 -5.04 12.50
C ILE A 315 18.02 -5.17 13.35
N ASP A 316 18.94 -6.05 12.97
CA ASP A 316 20.19 -6.27 13.70
C ASP A 316 21.04 -5.01 13.74
N ILE A 317 21.23 -4.35 12.59
CA ILE A 317 22.01 -3.11 12.52
C ILE A 317 21.28 -1.92 13.17
N ALA A 318 19.94 -1.86 13.09
CA ALA A 318 19.18 -0.81 13.77
C ALA A 318 19.28 -0.93 15.29
N LEU A 319 19.23 -2.15 15.83
CA LEU A 319 19.41 -2.41 17.26
C LEU A 319 20.84 -2.07 17.71
N ARG A 320 21.86 -2.51 16.95
CA ARG A 320 23.26 -2.18 17.24
C ARG A 320 23.48 -0.66 17.25
N TYR A 321 22.99 0.02 16.21
CA TYR A 321 23.04 1.49 16.11
C TYR A 321 22.28 2.18 17.26
N PHE A 322 21.13 1.65 17.67
CA PHE A 322 20.35 2.23 18.77
C PHE A 322 21.12 2.20 20.10
N ILE A 323 21.73 1.06 20.43
CA ILE A 323 22.52 0.89 21.68
C ILE A 323 23.72 1.83 21.71
N MET A 324 24.37 2.05 20.56
CA MET A 324 25.53 2.94 20.48
C MET A 324 25.18 4.42 20.73
N ASN A 325 23.96 4.84 20.39
CA ASN A 325 23.56 6.25 20.45
C ASN A 325 22.68 6.60 21.67
N HIS A 326 22.12 5.61 22.36
CA HIS A 326 21.23 5.82 23.49
C HIS A 326 21.77 5.20 24.76
N GLN A 327 21.69 5.93 25.88
CA GLN A 327 21.96 5.39 27.19
C GLN A 327 20.81 4.48 27.62
N LEU A 328 21.03 3.17 27.56
CA LEU A 328 20.08 2.20 28.07
C LEU A 328 20.07 2.22 29.61
N PRO A 329 18.95 1.89 30.26
CA PRO A 329 18.90 1.66 31.71
C PRO A 329 19.98 0.67 32.17
N TYR A 330 20.45 0.83 33.42
CA TYR A 330 21.61 0.15 34.03
C TYR A 330 21.63 -1.40 34.04
N ASN A 331 20.72 -2.08 33.34
CA ASN A 331 20.55 -3.54 33.32
C ASN A 331 20.48 -4.17 31.92
N ILE A 332 20.69 -3.43 30.82
CA ILE A 332 20.64 -3.98 29.46
C ILE A 332 22.02 -3.90 28.81
N THR A 333 22.62 -5.07 28.52
CA THR A 333 23.91 -5.18 27.82
C THR A 333 23.71 -5.40 26.32
N ALA A 334 24.72 -5.09 25.51
CA ALA A 334 24.69 -5.35 24.06
C ALA A 334 24.51 -6.85 23.73
N GLU A 335 25.05 -7.74 24.58
CA GLU A 335 24.89 -9.19 24.44
C GLU A 335 23.43 -9.61 24.63
N MET A 336 22.72 -9.03 25.61
CA MET A 336 21.30 -9.31 25.79
C MET A 336 20.51 -8.94 24.54
N VAL A 337 20.80 -7.79 23.91
CA VAL A 337 20.09 -7.35 22.70
C VAL A 337 20.34 -8.30 21.52
N GLY A 338 21.56 -8.83 21.38
CA GLY A 338 21.87 -9.87 20.40
C GLY A 338 21.10 -11.18 20.62
N GLN A 339 20.55 -11.39 21.82
CA GLN A 339 19.74 -12.56 22.20
C GLN A 339 18.24 -12.23 22.24
N LEU A 340 17.79 -11.18 21.56
CA LEU A 340 16.36 -10.81 21.52
C LEU A 340 15.52 -12.02 21.07
N PRO A 341 14.57 -12.51 21.89
CA PRO A 341 13.87 -13.74 21.60
C PRO A 341 12.89 -13.57 20.42
N GLY A 342 12.76 -14.60 19.60
CA GLY A 342 11.71 -14.65 18.58
C GLY A 342 12.19 -14.97 17.18
N ASP A 343 11.27 -14.84 16.24
CA ASP A 343 11.51 -15.02 14.82
C ASP A 343 10.98 -13.80 14.05
N LEU A 344 11.72 -13.35 13.02
CA LEU A 344 11.39 -12.17 12.23
C LEU A 344 10.02 -12.27 11.53
N LYS A 345 9.50 -13.49 11.32
CA LYS A 345 8.20 -13.72 10.69
C LYS A 345 7.06 -13.79 11.72
N ASP A 346 7.34 -14.13 12.96
CA ASP A 346 6.33 -14.20 14.03
C ASP A 346 6.16 -12.86 14.75
N ARG A 347 5.14 -12.13 14.32
CA ARG A 347 4.74 -10.81 14.86
C ARG A 347 4.34 -10.81 16.33
N ARG A 348 4.19 -11.97 16.96
CA ARG A 348 3.88 -12.09 18.41
C ARG A 348 5.13 -12.07 19.27
N THR A 349 6.28 -12.31 18.66
CA THR A 349 7.59 -12.27 19.33
C THR A 349 8.16 -10.85 19.27
N PRO A 350 9.00 -10.43 20.23
CA PRO A 350 9.57 -9.08 20.21
C PRO A 350 10.35 -8.78 18.93
N LEU A 351 11.14 -9.75 18.45
CA LEU A 351 11.89 -9.60 17.21
C LEU A 351 10.98 -9.42 15.98
N GLY A 352 9.94 -10.25 15.85
CA GLY A 352 9.00 -10.15 14.74
C GLY A 352 8.06 -8.93 14.84
N GLU A 353 7.72 -8.47 16.05
CA GLU A 353 6.98 -7.22 16.23
C GLU A 353 7.81 -6.01 15.80
N LEU A 354 9.08 -5.93 16.22
CA LEU A 354 9.98 -4.86 15.79
C LEU A 354 10.15 -4.84 14.26
N ASN A 355 10.34 -6.00 13.62
CA ASN A 355 10.40 -6.09 12.17
C ASN A 355 9.12 -5.57 11.48
N TRP A 356 7.96 -5.85 12.08
CA TRP A 356 6.67 -5.39 11.57
C TRP A 356 6.46 -3.89 11.76
N VAL A 357 6.86 -3.34 12.92
CA VAL A 357 6.86 -1.89 13.18
C VAL A 357 7.82 -1.17 12.23
N PHE A 358 9.03 -1.71 12.03
CA PHE A 358 10.02 -1.18 11.08
C PHE A 358 9.45 -1.09 9.66
N THR A 359 8.79 -2.16 9.20
CA THR A 359 8.14 -2.20 7.88
C THR A 359 7.03 -1.14 7.78
N ALA A 360 6.22 -0.97 8.82
CA ALA A 360 5.15 0.03 8.83
C ALA A 360 5.69 1.47 8.81
N ILE A 361 6.76 1.73 9.56
CA ILE A 361 7.40 3.04 9.64
C ILE A 361 8.08 3.40 8.32
N THR A 362 8.86 2.49 7.74
CA THR A 362 9.57 2.75 6.47
C THR A 362 8.61 2.93 5.30
N ASP A 363 7.53 2.13 5.21
CA ASP A 363 6.45 2.35 4.22
C ASP A 363 5.78 3.72 4.40
N THR A 364 5.59 4.16 5.65
CA THR A 364 4.97 5.45 5.97
C THR A 364 5.86 6.60 5.56
N ILE A 365 7.14 6.56 5.91
CA ILE A 365 8.13 7.57 5.52
C ILE A 365 8.18 7.72 4.00
N ALA A 366 8.24 6.60 3.27
CA ALA A 366 8.24 6.61 1.82
C ALA A 366 6.96 7.23 1.24
N TRP A 367 5.80 6.86 1.79
CA TRP A 367 4.52 7.39 1.34
C TRP A 367 4.35 8.88 1.58
N THR A 368 4.87 9.40 2.69
CA THR A 368 4.75 10.83 3.04
C THR A 368 5.80 11.70 2.37
N SER A 369 6.94 11.11 1.97
CA SER A 369 8.08 11.84 1.42
C SER A 369 8.19 11.77 -0.10
N PHE A 370 7.74 10.69 -0.73
CA PHE A 370 7.97 10.45 -2.16
C PHE A 370 6.78 10.85 -3.06
N PRO A 371 7.05 11.28 -4.29
CA PRO A 371 6.03 11.36 -5.34
C PRO A 371 5.30 10.03 -5.54
N ARG A 372 4.02 10.08 -5.93
CA ARG A 372 3.14 8.90 -6.02
C ARG A 372 3.59 7.88 -7.05
N ASP A 373 4.17 8.35 -8.15
CA ASP A 373 4.75 7.53 -9.22
C ASP A 373 5.99 6.77 -8.73
N VAL A 374 6.90 7.47 -8.05
CA VAL A 374 8.12 6.87 -7.47
C VAL A 374 7.74 5.86 -6.38
N PHE A 375 6.83 6.21 -5.47
CA PHE A 375 6.36 5.30 -4.44
C PHE A 375 5.73 4.04 -5.04
N THR A 376 4.82 4.18 -6.00
CA THR A 376 4.16 3.03 -6.62
C THR A 376 5.18 2.15 -7.34
N ARG A 377 6.11 2.74 -8.08
CA ARG A 377 7.18 2.02 -8.79
C ARG A 377 8.08 1.24 -7.84
N LEU A 378 8.51 1.82 -6.72
CA LEU A 378 9.49 1.21 -5.83
C LEU A 378 8.86 0.30 -4.76
N TYR A 379 7.71 0.67 -4.20
CA TYR A 379 7.10 0.00 -3.04
C TYR A 379 5.92 -0.93 -3.41
N ARG A 380 5.34 -0.80 -4.61
CA ARG A 380 4.15 -1.58 -5.01
C ARG A 380 4.37 -2.52 -6.21
N SER A 381 5.49 -2.39 -6.94
CA SER A 381 5.78 -3.23 -8.10
C SER A 381 6.25 -4.65 -7.75
N TYR A 382 7.24 -4.77 -6.86
CA TYR A 382 7.88 -6.06 -6.56
C TYR A 382 8.43 -6.11 -5.14
N LEU A 383 8.26 -7.26 -4.47
CA LEU A 383 8.53 -7.41 -3.05
C LEU A 383 10.01 -7.16 -2.69
N LEU A 384 10.96 -7.69 -3.48
CA LEU A 384 12.40 -7.49 -3.21
C LEU A 384 12.78 -6.01 -3.32
N ILE A 385 12.30 -5.31 -4.37
CA ILE A 385 12.60 -3.90 -4.60
C ILE A 385 12.03 -3.07 -3.44
N ALA A 386 10.78 -3.33 -3.06
CA ALA A 386 10.17 -2.68 -1.90
C ALA A 386 11.00 -2.92 -0.62
N SER A 387 11.50 -4.14 -0.41
CA SER A 387 12.38 -4.45 0.72
C SER A 387 13.69 -3.67 0.70
N LEU A 388 14.40 -3.67 -0.42
CA LEU A 388 15.66 -2.93 -0.57
C LEU A 388 15.47 -1.44 -0.31
N PHE A 389 14.41 -0.83 -0.87
CA PHE A 389 14.16 0.61 -0.69
C PHE A 389 13.63 0.98 0.69
N ARG A 390 12.87 0.12 1.38
CA ARG A 390 12.53 0.30 2.81
C ARG A 390 13.79 0.31 3.66
N ASN A 391 14.65 -0.67 3.42
CA ASN A 391 15.87 -0.89 4.17
C ASN A 391 16.92 0.20 3.85
N PHE A 392 16.90 0.76 2.63
CA PHE A 392 17.70 1.91 2.25
C PHE A 392 17.40 3.15 3.11
N LEU A 393 16.15 3.37 3.54
CA LEU A 393 15.84 4.51 4.42
C LEU A 393 16.58 4.42 5.76
N LEU A 394 16.79 3.20 6.26
CA LEU A 394 17.62 2.96 7.44
C LEU A 394 19.09 3.23 7.14
N ALA A 395 19.60 2.78 5.98
CA ALA A 395 20.96 3.07 5.55
C ALA A 395 21.20 4.60 5.48
N GLU A 396 20.27 5.34 4.87
CA GLU A 396 20.31 6.80 4.80
C GLU A 396 20.35 7.43 6.20
N ARG A 397 19.56 6.91 7.15
CA ARG A 397 19.53 7.38 8.53
C ARG A 397 20.84 7.13 9.26
N ILE A 398 21.37 5.90 9.20
CA ILE A 398 22.56 5.50 9.95
C ILE A 398 23.81 6.16 9.34
N MET A 399 24.02 6.00 8.04
CA MET A 399 25.29 6.37 7.39
C MET A 399 25.50 7.89 7.37
N LYS A 400 24.43 8.69 7.26
CA LYS A 400 24.55 10.16 7.32
C LYS A 400 25.11 10.67 8.65
N ASN A 401 24.92 9.93 9.74
CA ASN A 401 25.50 10.26 11.04
C ASN A 401 27.01 9.95 11.12
N TYR A 402 27.55 9.26 10.11
CA TYR A 402 28.97 8.95 9.96
C TYR A 402 29.56 9.60 8.69
N HIS A 403 29.03 10.76 8.28
CA HIS A 403 29.51 11.54 7.11
C HIS A 403 29.53 10.75 5.80
N CYS A 404 28.58 9.84 5.64
CA CYS A 404 28.44 9.02 4.46
C CYS A 404 27.00 9.09 3.97
N THR A 405 26.79 9.44 2.70
CA THR A 405 25.50 9.75 2.12
C THR A 405 25.14 8.71 1.07
N PRO A 406 24.29 7.73 1.41
CA PRO A 406 23.77 6.79 0.42
C PRO A 406 22.90 7.50 -0.62
N HIS A 407 22.97 7.04 -1.86
CA HIS A 407 22.21 7.60 -2.99
C HIS A 407 21.53 6.52 -3.81
N THR A 408 20.44 6.88 -4.50
CA THR A 408 19.69 5.96 -5.36
C THR A 408 19.43 6.55 -6.73
N HIS A 409 19.15 5.67 -7.70
CA HIS A 409 18.49 6.03 -8.95
C HIS A 409 17.17 5.25 -9.06
N PRO A 410 16.01 5.92 -9.21
CA PRO A 410 15.82 7.38 -9.21
C PRO A 410 16.22 8.02 -7.86
N ALA A 411 16.60 9.30 -7.90
CA ALA A 411 16.97 10.04 -6.71
C ALA A 411 15.76 10.22 -5.78
N LEU A 412 15.97 10.00 -4.48
CA LEU A 412 14.93 10.11 -3.46
C LEU A 412 15.13 11.37 -2.60
N PRO A 413 14.04 12.02 -2.17
CA PRO A 413 14.09 13.04 -1.12
C PRO A 413 14.73 12.50 0.16
N ALA A 414 15.38 13.38 0.93
CA ALA A 414 16.02 12.99 2.18
C ALA A 414 14.99 12.56 3.23
N THR A 415 15.22 11.40 3.88
CA THR A 415 14.28 10.82 4.86
C THR A 415 14.87 10.60 6.25
N ASN A 416 16.17 10.84 6.43
CA ASN A 416 16.90 10.55 7.66
C ASN A 416 16.37 11.29 8.91
N THR A 417 15.77 12.47 8.74
CA THR A 417 15.21 13.29 9.84
C THR A 417 13.69 13.20 9.96
N HIS A 418 13.04 12.27 9.26
CA HIS A 418 11.58 12.16 9.28
C HIS A 418 11.05 11.84 10.70
N PRO A 419 9.99 12.51 11.21
CA PRO A 419 9.49 12.34 12.58
C PRO A 419 9.11 10.90 12.96
N MET A 420 8.71 10.08 11.99
CA MET A 420 8.39 8.66 12.22
C MET A 420 9.58 7.85 12.74
N TRP A 421 10.83 8.30 12.56
CA TRP A 421 11.98 7.66 13.20
C TRP A 421 11.97 7.78 14.72
N ALA A 422 11.39 8.86 15.29
CA ALA A 422 11.21 8.95 16.74
C ALA A 422 10.21 7.90 17.25
N ALA A 423 9.20 7.54 16.44
CA ALA A 423 8.28 6.45 16.78
C ALA A 423 8.97 5.08 16.71
N TRP A 424 9.95 4.89 15.82
CA TRP A 424 10.81 3.71 15.78
C TRP A 424 11.66 3.62 17.04
N ASP A 425 12.34 4.70 17.39
CA ASP A 425 13.22 4.75 18.57
C ASP A 425 12.43 4.44 19.86
N LEU A 426 11.22 5.01 20.00
CA LEU A 426 10.34 4.72 21.13
C LEU A 426 9.90 3.24 21.17
N ALA A 427 9.62 2.64 20.01
CA ALA A 427 9.22 1.23 19.92
C ALA A 427 10.38 0.29 20.30
N VAL A 428 11.60 0.59 19.84
CA VAL A 428 12.81 -0.14 20.22
C VAL A 428 13.07 -0.01 21.72
N ASP A 429 13.07 1.21 22.24
CA ASP A 429 13.27 1.50 23.67
C ASP A 429 12.27 0.73 24.56
N THR A 430 10.98 0.75 24.19
CA THR A 430 9.93 0.02 24.92
C THR A 430 10.12 -1.51 24.86
N CYS A 431 10.59 -2.04 23.73
CA CYS A 431 10.88 -3.46 23.58
C CYS A 431 12.09 -3.87 24.44
N LEU A 432 13.20 -3.13 24.36
CA LEU A 432 14.43 -3.46 25.07
C LEU A 432 14.29 -3.37 26.59
N ARG A 433 13.44 -2.47 27.12
CA ARG A 433 13.16 -2.41 28.57
C ARG A 433 12.57 -3.69 29.15
N GLN A 434 11.92 -4.52 28.35
CA GLN A 434 11.33 -5.79 28.80
C GLN A 434 12.35 -6.94 28.80
N LEU A 435 13.53 -6.74 28.20
CA LEU A 435 14.51 -7.78 27.93
C LEU A 435 15.08 -8.46 29.19
N PRO A 436 15.39 -7.75 30.30
CA PRO A 436 15.87 -8.38 31.52
C PRO A 436 14.87 -9.41 32.09
N ASP A 437 13.58 -9.06 32.07
CA ASP A 437 12.50 -9.92 32.57
C ASP A 437 12.25 -11.10 31.60
N LEU A 438 12.35 -10.86 30.29
CA LEU A 438 12.21 -11.89 29.25
C LEU A 438 13.32 -12.94 29.30
N LEU A 439 14.55 -12.53 29.59
CA LEU A 439 15.71 -13.43 29.70
C LEU A 439 15.86 -14.04 31.11
N GLY A 440 15.02 -13.63 32.07
CA GLY A 440 14.99 -14.20 33.42
C GLY A 440 16.18 -13.82 34.30
N ALA A 441 16.71 -12.60 34.16
CA ALA A 441 17.83 -12.15 34.97
C ALA A 441 17.40 -11.83 36.41
N HIS A 442 17.77 -12.69 37.37
CA HIS A 442 17.84 -12.29 38.77
C HIS A 442 18.83 -11.11 38.93
N PRO A 443 18.65 -10.21 39.92
CA PRO A 443 19.43 -8.97 40.06
C PRO A 443 20.97 -9.11 40.20
N ASP A 444 21.51 -10.33 40.26
CA ASP A 444 22.93 -10.62 40.51
C ASP A 444 23.71 -11.14 39.28
N GLY A 445 23.17 -11.01 38.05
CA GLY A 445 23.97 -11.21 36.82
C GLY A 445 24.43 -12.65 36.53
N SER A 446 23.89 -13.66 37.20
CA SER A 446 24.15 -15.07 36.87
C SER A 446 23.11 -15.59 35.87
N TYR A 447 23.53 -15.86 34.63
CA TYR A 447 22.71 -16.50 33.62
C TYR A 447 22.34 -17.94 34.02
N ALA A 448 21.05 -18.27 34.05
CA ALA A 448 20.59 -19.66 34.13
C ALA A 448 20.77 -20.32 32.76
N PRO A 449 21.34 -21.53 32.67
CA PRO A 449 21.58 -22.18 31.37
C PRO A 449 20.26 -22.52 30.69
N ALA A 450 20.13 -22.09 29.43
CA ALA A 450 18.98 -22.34 28.58
C ALA A 450 18.69 -23.85 28.44
N THR A 451 17.51 -24.28 28.90
CA THR A 451 17.02 -25.62 28.60
C THR A 451 16.56 -25.70 27.15
N ASN A 452 17.44 -26.17 26.27
CA ASN A 452 17.10 -26.66 24.94
C ASN A 452 16.19 -27.90 25.04
N GLN A 453 14.97 -27.84 24.50
CA GLN A 453 14.27 -29.03 24.02
C GLN A 453 13.69 -28.78 22.63
N VAL A 454 14.46 -29.21 21.63
CA VAL A 454 13.98 -29.52 20.29
C VAL A 454 13.48 -30.96 20.31
N GLY A 455 12.23 -31.19 19.91
CA GLY A 455 11.66 -32.52 19.76
C GLY A 455 12.22 -33.23 18.53
N SER A 456 12.82 -34.40 18.73
CA SER A 456 13.04 -35.43 17.71
C SER A 456 12.48 -36.76 18.24
N THR A 457 11.69 -37.41 17.38
CA THR A 457 10.98 -38.67 17.58
C THR A 457 11.92 -39.89 17.64
N ALA A 458 11.79 -40.76 18.64
CA ALA A 458 11.78 -42.23 18.52
C ALA A 458 11.72 -42.95 19.88
N ALA A 459 11.01 -44.08 19.91
CA ALA A 459 10.68 -44.89 21.08
C ALA A 459 11.82 -45.77 21.63
N LYS A 460 11.84 -46.01 22.95
CA LYS A 460 11.67 -47.36 23.57
C LYS A 460 11.77 -47.33 25.10
N ALA A 461 11.06 -48.29 25.70
CA ALA A 461 10.77 -48.48 27.11
C ALA A 461 11.97 -48.80 28.02
N ARG A 462 11.89 -48.36 29.30
CA ARG A 462 11.96 -49.28 30.46
C ARG A 462 11.48 -48.62 31.76
N ARG A 463 10.68 -49.39 32.49
CA ARG A 463 10.13 -49.15 33.84
C ARG A 463 11.22 -49.34 34.89
N THR A 464 11.28 -48.48 35.90
CA THR A 464 11.57 -48.89 37.30
C THR A 464 11.14 -47.78 38.27
N GLN A 465 10.32 -48.18 39.25
CA GLN A 465 9.80 -47.36 40.34
C GLN A 465 10.89 -47.10 41.39
N ARG A 466 10.99 -45.88 41.89
CA ARG A 466 11.29 -45.64 43.31
C ARG A 466 10.63 -44.34 43.78
N ALA A 467 9.79 -44.49 44.80
CA ALA A 467 9.06 -43.43 45.46
C ALA A 467 10.00 -42.61 46.36
N ALA A 468 9.85 -41.29 46.33
CA ALA A 468 10.26 -40.37 47.39
C ALA A 468 9.34 -39.14 47.37
N GLU A 469 8.89 -38.75 48.57
CA GLU A 469 7.93 -37.70 48.93
C GLU A 469 8.40 -36.26 48.60
N PRO A 470 7.51 -35.24 48.63
CA PRO A 470 7.68 -33.99 47.88
C PRO A 470 8.52 -32.96 48.64
N PRO A 471 9.42 -32.20 47.98
CA PRO A 471 9.87 -30.93 48.53
C PRO A 471 8.87 -29.83 48.16
N ALA A 472 8.80 -28.86 49.07
CA ALA A 472 7.84 -27.78 49.16
C ALA A 472 7.62 -27.00 47.85
N LYS A 473 6.39 -26.48 47.71
CA LYS A 473 5.96 -25.48 46.74
C LYS A 473 6.84 -24.22 46.88
N THR A 474 7.94 -24.14 46.13
CA THR A 474 8.49 -22.84 45.72
C THR A 474 7.69 -22.40 44.50
N GLY A 475 7.06 -21.23 44.58
CA GLY A 475 6.27 -20.68 43.50
C GLY A 475 7.12 -20.56 42.25
N LYS A 476 6.87 -21.40 41.25
CA LYS A 476 7.35 -21.14 39.89
C LYS A 476 6.61 -19.90 39.41
N GLU A 477 7.24 -18.73 39.56
CA GLU A 477 6.81 -17.52 38.87
C GLU A 477 6.67 -17.87 37.39
N LYS A 478 5.51 -17.56 36.81
CA LYS A 478 5.28 -17.79 35.38
C LYS A 478 6.33 -16.97 34.63
N PRO A 479 6.97 -17.52 33.57
CA PRO A 479 7.89 -16.75 32.75
C PRO A 479 7.20 -15.48 32.28
N TYR A 480 7.89 -14.34 32.39
CA TYR A 480 7.37 -13.03 32.00
C TYR A 480 6.86 -13.10 30.55
N ALA A 481 5.60 -12.68 30.35
CA ALA A 481 4.98 -12.68 29.04
C ALA A 481 5.25 -11.34 28.35
N TYR A 482 5.79 -11.40 27.13
CA TYR A 482 6.05 -10.21 26.33
C TYR A 482 4.79 -9.33 26.18
N ILE A 483 4.94 -8.03 26.46
CA ILE A 483 3.89 -7.04 26.31
C ILE A 483 4.06 -6.36 24.94
N PRO A 484 3.11 -6.53 24.01
CA PRO A 484 3.17 -5.91 22.69
C PRO A 484 3.23 -4.39 22.72
N SER A 485 3.92 -3.81 21.74
CA SER A 485 4.01 -2.36 21.59
C SER A 485 2.66 -1.71 21.32
N ARG A 486 2.44 -0.53 21.89
CA ARG A 486 1.26 0.29 21.62
C ARG A 486 1.26 1.00 20.27
N PHE A 487 2.37 0.90 19.52
CA PHE A 487 2.58 1.60 18.24
C PHE A 487 1.34 1.57 17.33
N PHE A 488 0.81 0.39 17.00
CA PHE A 488 -0.34 0.30 16.08
C PHE A 488 -1.63 0.89 16.67
N ALA A 489 -1.87 0.71 17.98
CA ALA A 489 -3.06 1.25 18.63
C ALA A 489 -3.03 2.79 18.66
N ASP A 490 -1.87 3.38 18.91
CA ASP A 490 -1.69 4.82 18.97
C ASP A 490 -1.78 5.44 17.56
N GLN A 491 -1.24 4.77 16.54
CA GLN A 491 -1.35 5.21 15.13
C GLN A 491 -2.79 5.12 14.60
N LEU A 492 -3.56 4.08 14.96
CA LEU A 492 -4.99 4.04 14.64
C LEU A 492 -5.76 5.18 15.32
N THR A 493 -5.36 5.54 16.54
CA THR A 493 -5.97 6.67 17.27
C THR A 493 -5.64 8.00 16.58
N ALA A 494 -4.39 8.19 16.12
CA ALA A 494 -4.02 9.37 15.33
C ALA A 494 -4.83 9.46 14.03
N PHE A 495 -5.05 8.33 13.34
CA PHE A 495 -5.88 8.27 12.14
C PHE A 495 -7.36 8.63 12.42
N GLU A 496 -7.91 8.15 13.53
CA GLU A 496 -9.26 8.48 13.99
C GLU A 496 -9.41 9.99 14.32
N VAL A 497 -8.39 10.59 14.95
CA VAL A 497 -8.33 12.04 15.18
C VAL A 497 -8.29 12.80 13.85
N TRP A 498 -7.52 12.30 12.87
CA TRP A 498 -7.48 12.90 11.54
C TRP A 498 -8.85 12.82 10.84
N ILE A 499 -9.57 11.69 10.92
CA ILE A 499 -10.91 11.57 10.32
C ILE A 499 -11.89 12.53 10.99
N SER A 500 -11.92 12.57 12.33
CA SER A 500 -12.87 13.38 13.09
C SER A 500 -12.64 14.89 12.96
N ARG A 501 -11.39 15.36 12.81
CA ARG A 501 -11.06 16.79 12.72
C ARG A 501 -10.71 17.26 11.30
N GLY A 502 -9.98 16.43 10.56
CA GLY A 502 -9.48 16.72 9.22
C GLY A 502 -10.47 16.39 8.10
N GLY A 503 -11.34 15.40 8.30
CA GLY A 503 -12.43 15.08 7.35
C GLY A 503 -13.48 16.20 7.23
N SER A 504 -13.63 17.04 8.25
CA SER A 504 -14.50 18.22 8.24
C SER A 504 -13.82 19.52 7.80
N ALA A 505 -12.48 19.57 7.76
CA ALA A 505 -11.71 20.73 7.30
C ALA A 505 -11.61 20.83 5.76
N LEU A 506 -12.65 20.34 5.07
CA LEU A 506 -12.85 20.43 3.63
C LEU A 506 -13.30 21.85 3.26
N THR A 507 -12.43 22.86 3.35
CA THR A 507 -12.65 24.18 2.73
C THR A 507 -11.34 24.96 2.46
N ARG A 508 -11.29 25.53 1.23
CA ARG A 508 -10.40 26.58 0.68
C ARG A 508 -8.92 26.24 0.41
N ARG A 509 -8.49 26.60 -0.83
CA ARG A 509 -7.10 26.59 -1.35
C ARG A 509 -6.11 26.88 -0.23
N GLY A 510 -5.18 25.95 -0.01
CA GLY A 510 -3.98 26.21 0.78
C GLY A 510 -2.92 26.89 -0.10
N PRO A 511 -1.91 27.57 0.47
CA PRO A 511 -0.89 28.31 -0.28
C PRO A 511 -0.02 27.47 -1.23
N GLN A 512 -0.20 26.14 -1.26
CA GLN A 512 0.58 25.19 -2.07
C GLN A 512 -0.21 24.56 -3.22
N SER A 513 -1.45 24.99 -3.48
CA SER A 513 -2.24 24.51 -4.65
C SER A 513 -1.99 25.35 -5.90
N GLY A 514 -0.76 25.82 -6.12
CA GLY A 514 -0.36 26.58 -7.31
C GLY A 514 0.90 25.97 -7.89
N GLY A 515 0.76 25.28 -9.03
CA GLY A 515 1.79 25.39 -10.06
C GLY A 515 1.71 26.82 -10.60
N GLU A 516 2.85 27.49 -10.71
CA GLU A 516 2.95 28.81 -11.30
C GLU A 516 2.39 28.80 -12.74
N GLY A 517 1.42 29.67 -13.03
CA GLY A 517 1.01 29.94 -14.41
C GLY A 517 -0.47 30.28 -14.63
N VAL A 518 -0.73 31.59 -14.70
CA VAL A 518 -1.74 32.27 -15.54
C VAL A 518 -3.24 32.18 -15.13
N GLY A 519 -3.78 33.37 -14.81
CA GLY A 519 -5.16 33.78 -15.14
C GLY A 519 -6.22 33.54 -14.08
N ASP A 520 -6.53 34.57 -13.28
CA ASP A 520 -7.80 34.67 -12.55
C ASP A 520 -8.95 34.80 -13.56
N ASP A 521 -9.83 33.81 -13.59
CA ASP A 521 -11.17 33.98 -14.13
C ASP A 521 -12.19 33.46 -13.12
N ALA A 522 -13.06 34.37 -12.68
CA ALA A 522 -14.04 34.15 -11.63
C ALA A 522 -15.26 33.42 -12.19
N GLY A 523 -15.19 32.09 -12.27
CA GLY A 523 -16.33 31.21 -12.56
C GLY A 523 -16.69 30.37 -11.33
N GLY A 524 -17.94 30.45 -10.88
CA GLY A 524 -18.49 29.69 -9.74
C GLY A 524 -18.61 28.18 -9.97
N GLY A 525 -17.47 27.49 -10.09
CA GLY A 525 -17.37 26.03 -10.16
C GLY A 525 -17.25 25.41 -8.76
N SER A 526 -18.11 24.43 -8.46
CA SER A 526 -18.02 23.60 -7.25
C SER A 526 -16.90 22.58 -7.40
N ASP A 527 -15.66 23.04 -7.24
CA ASP A 527 -14.50 22.14 -7.29
C ASP A 527 -14.50 21.13 -6.11
N PRO A 528 -14.04 19.89 -6.33
CA PRO A 528 -14.05 18.85 -5.31
C PRO A 528 -13.13 19.23 -4.16
N LEU A 529 -13.67 19.21 -2.94
CA LEU A 529 -12.92 19.49 -1.73
C LEU A 529 -11.95 18.33 -1.46
N VAL A 530 -10.64 18.59 -1.53
CA VAL A 530 -9.57 17.66 -1.14
C VAL A 530 -8.97 18.15 0.17
N PRO A 531 -8.74 17.28 1.18
CA PRO A 531 -8.02 17.68 2.38
C PRO A 531 -6.64 18.26 2.03
N ARG A 532 -6.22 19.32 2.74
CA ARG A 532 -4.93 20.00 2.48
C ARG A 532 -3.73 19.05 2.51
N ARG A 533 -3.81 17.94 3.25
CA ARG A 533 -2.82 16.87 3.28
C ARG A 533 -3.49 15.52 3.57
N PRO A 534 -3.19 14.44 2.82
CA PRO A 534 -3.69 13.11 3.13
C PRO A 534 -3.16 12.62 4.50
N PRO A 535 -3.84 11.67 5.15
CA PRO A 535 -3.39 11.13 6.43
C PRO A 535 -2.08 10.37 6.26
N ASP A 536 -1.09 10.72 7.09
CA ASP A 536 0.21 10.05 7.09
C ASP A 536 0.07 8.56 7.50
N GLN A 537 -0.94 8.20 8.30
CA GLN A 537 -1.14 6.86 8.87
C GLN A 537 -1.67 5.81 7.89
N LEU A 538 -2.04 6.16 6.66
CA LEU A 538 -2.70 5.19 5.76
C LEU A 538 -1.88 3.92 5.47
N PRO A 539 -0.55 3.97 5.24
CA PRO A 539 0.26 2.76 5.10
C PRO A 539 0.31 1.92 6.39
N ILE A 540 0.19 2.54 7.56
CA ILE A 540 0.11 1.82 8.83
C ILE A 540 -1.23 1.08 8.92
N VAL A 541 -2.34 1.72 8.53
CA VAL A 541 -3.66 1.07 8.48
C VAL A 541 -3.61 -0.19 7.60
N LEU A 542 -2.95 -0.12 6.43
CA LEU A 542 -2.69 -1.28 5.58
C LEU A 542 -1.98 -2.40 6.35
N GLN A 543 -0.90 -2.08 7.07
CA GLN A 543 -0.16 -3.08 7.85
C GLN A 543 -1.02 -3.68 8.97
N VAL A 544 -1.85 -2.87 9.64
CA VAL A 544 -2.74 -3.33 10.71
C VAL A 544 -3.83 -4.28 10.23
N LEU A 545 -4.32 -4.15 8.98
CA LEU A 545 -5.28 -5.10 8.41
C LEU A 545 -4.77 -6.55 8.41
N LEU A 546 -3.46 -6.72 8.37
CA LEU A 546 -2.80 -8.04 8.45
C LEU A 546 -2.79 -8.62 9.87
N SER A 547 -3.02 -7.79 10.88
CA SER A 547 -3.12 -8.20 12.28
C SER A 547 -4.55 -8.65 12.61
N GLN A 548 -4.71 -9.60 13.54
CA GLN A 548 -6.03 -10.04 13.99
C GLN A 548 -6.62 -9.14 15.10
N PRO A 549 -5.88 -8.76 16.17
CA PRO A 549 -6.44 -8.00 17.30
C PRO A 549 -7.01 -6.63 16.94
N HIS A 550 -6.41 -5.95 15.97
CA HIS A 550 -6.79 -4.59 15.58
C HIS A 550 -7.54 -4.52 14.24
N ARG A 551 -7.82 -5.67 13.61
CA ARG A 551 -8.41 -5.75 12.27
C ARG A 551 -9.74 -5.01 12.17
N LEU A 552 -10.64 -5.30 13.10
CA LEU A 552 -12.00 -4.74 13.10
C LEU A 552 -11.93 -3.21 13.24
N ARG A 553 -11.14 -2.70 14.20
CA ARG A 553 -10.96 -1.25 14.39
C ARG A 553 -10.38 -0.59 13.14
N ALA A 554 -9.35 -1.17 12.54
CA ALA A 554 -8.74 -0.65 11.32
C ALA A 554 -9.72 -0.63 10.14
N LEU A 555 -10.51 -1.68 9.95
CA LEU A 555 -11.55 -1.73 8.92
C LEU A 555 -12.63 -0.67 9.15
N ILE A 556 -13.08 -0.47 10.40
CA ILE A 556 -14.08 0.57 10.71
C ILE A 556 -13.55 1.94 10.32
N LEU A 557 -12.33 2.29 10.73
CA LEU A 557 -11.73 3.57 10.37
C LEU A 557 -11.51 3.70 8.84
N LEU A 558 -11.11 2.62 8.18
CA LEU A 558 -10.98 2.60 6.73
C LEU A 558 -12.32 2.83 6.03
N SER A 559 -13.42 2.25 6.53
CA SER A 559 -14.76 2.47 5.97
C SER A 559 -15.20 3.93 6.11
N GLN A 560 -14.90 4.57 7.25
CA GLN A 560 -15.16 6.00 7.45
C GLN A 560 -14.30 6.87 6.53
N PHE A 561 -13.05 6.47 6.25
CA PHE A 561 -12.16 7.18 5.35
C PHE A 561 -12.62 7.12 3.88
N VAL A 562 -12.96 5.92 3.36
CA VAL A 562 -13.45 5.79 1.98
C VAL A 562 -14.81 6.46 1.76
N ASP A 563 -15.57 6.71 2.83
CA ASP A 563 -16.82 7.48 2.79
C ASP A 563 -16.61 8.98 2.52
N LEU A 564 -15.39 9.49 2.70
CA LEU A 564 -15.05 10.90 2.42
C LEU A 564 -15.13 11.25 0.93
N GLY A 565 -15.13 10.24 0.04
CA GLY A 565 -15.38 10.41 -1.40
C GLY A 565 -14.38 9.69 -2.32
N PRO A 566 -14.50 9.87 -3.64
CA PRO A 566 -13.69 9.14 -4.64
C PRO A 566 -12.17 9.32 -4.49
N TRP A 567 -11.72 10.50 -4.07
CA TRP A 567 -10.30 10.78 -3.82
C TRP A 567 -9.71 9.87 -2.72
N ALA A 568 -10.50 9.57 -1.68
CA ALA A 568 -10.07 8.72 -0.57
C ALA A 568 -9.97 7.25 -1.01
N VAL A 569 -10.95 6.80 -1.80
CA VAL A 569 -10.92 5.47 -2.44
C VAL A 569 -9.68 5.33 -3.32
N HIS A 570 -9.39 6.34 -4.14
CA HIS A 570 -8.21 6.34 -5.00
C HIS A 570 -6.91 6.22 -4.20
N LEU A 571 -6.73 7.01 -3.14
CA LEU A 571 -5.55 6.91 -2.27
C LEU A 571 -5.40 5.51 -1.64
N VAL A 572 -6.50 4.91 -1.17
CA VAL A 572 -6.52 3.55 -0.61
C VAL A 572 -6.08 2.51 -1.65
N LEU A 573 -6.51 2.68 -2.90
CA LEU A 573 -6.11 1.81 -4.02
C LEU A 573 -4.63 2.01 -4.40
N THR A 574 -4.14 3.26 -4.46
CA THR A 574 -2.71 3.56 -4.74
C THR A 574 -1.77 3.02 -3.66
N ILE A 575 -2.19 3.04 -2.40
CA ILE A 575 -1.44 2.41 -1.29
C ILE A 575 -1.41 0.88 -1.45
N GLY A 576 -2.28 0.28 -2.25
CA GLY A 576 -2.31 -1.16 -2.48
C GLY A 576 -3.05 -1.92 -1.39
N ILE A 577 -4.14 -1.35 -0.87
CA ILE A 577 -5.04 -2.03 0.07
C ILE A 577 -5.84 -3.15 -0.63
N PHE A 578 -6.04 -3.04 -1.94
CA PHE A 578 -6.90 -3.93 -2.73
C PHE A 578 -6.66 -5.44 -2.55
N PRO A 579 -5.43 -5.98 -2.67
CA PRO A 579 -5.20 -7.43 -2.52
C PRO A 579 -5.58 -7.96 -1.13
N TYR A 580 -5.43 -7.14 -0.10
CA TYR A 580 -5.74 -7.51 1.28
C TYR A 580 -7.24 -7.58 1.51
N ILE A 581 -7.98 -6.58 1.04
CA ILE A 581 -9.45 -6.55 1.13
C ILE A 581 -10.07 -7.69 0.32
N SER A 582 -9.52 -8.00 -0.87
CA SER A 582 -9.93 -9.17 -1.66
C SER A 582 -9.71 -10.47 -0.91
N LYS A 583 -8.54 -10.67 -0.31
CA LYS A 583 -8.26 -11.88 0.48
C LYS A 583 -9.15 -12.01 1.72
N LEU A 584 -9.54 -10.88 2.33
CA LEU A 584 -10.44 -10.90 3.49
C LEU A 584 -11.83 -11.46 3.17
N LEU A 585 -12.32 -11.35 1.93
CA LEU A 585 -13.61 -11.95 1.53
C LEU A 585 -13.66 -13.47 1.71
N GLN A 586 -12.51 -14.15 1.61
CA GLN A 586 -12.42 -15.61 1.71
C GLN A 586 -12.44 -16.13 3.16
N ALA A 587 -12.06 -15.29 4.13
CA ALA A 587 -11.86 -15.68 5.54
C ALA A 587 -12.44 -14.66 6.52
N ALA A 588 -13.48 -13.92 6.11
CA ALA A 588 -14.09 -12.90 6.95
C ALA A 588 -14.91 -13.55 8.08
N GLY A 589 -14.58 -13.17 9.32
CA GLY A 589 -15.48 -13.40 10.46
C GLY A 589 -16.80 -12.64 10.25
N GLN A 590 -17.88 -13.13 10.86
CA GLN A 590 -19.21 -12.50 10.72
C GLN A 590 -19.20 -11.03 11.13
N ASP A 591 -18.40 -10.67 12.15
CA ASP A 591 -18.24 -9.31 12.66
C ASP A 591 -17.66 -8.32 11.64
N LEU A 592 -16.97 -8.80 10.59
CA LEU A 592 -16.36 -7.94 9.57
C LEU A 592 -17.32 -7.61 8.42
N ARG A 593 -18.47 -8.29 8.34
CA ARG A 593 -19.40 -8.21 7.20
C ARG A 593 -19.87 -6.79 6.88
N PRO A 594 -20.41 -5.99 7.83
CA PRO A 594 -20.90 -4.65 7.54
C PRO A 594 -19.85 -3.79 6.83
N VAL A 595 -18.64 -3.84 7.38
CA VAL A 595 -17.55 -2.96 7.00
C VAL A 595 -16.96 -3.37 5.66
N LEU A 596 -16.82 -4.68 5.41
CA LEU A 596 -16.35 -5.18 4.12
C LEU A 596 -17.33 -4.88 2.98
N ILE A 597 -18.64 -5.06 3.20
CA ILE A 597 -19.67 -4.73 2.22
C ILE A 597 -19.59 -3.25 1.85
N PHE A 598 -19.51 -2.38 2.87
CA PHE A 598 -19.42 -0.94 2.66
C PHE A 598 -18.18 -0.54 1.86
N ILE A 599 -16.99 -1.06 2.22
CA ILE A 599 -15.75 -0.71 1.51
C ILE A 599 -15.80 -1.19 0.05
N TRP A 600 -16.29 -2.39 -0.22
CA TRP A 600 -16.42 -2.90 -1.58
C TRP A 600 -17.41 -2.11 -2.43
N ALA A 601 -18.54 -1.71 -1.85
CA ALA A 601 -19.49 -0.85 -2.52
C ALA A 601 -18.84 0.50 -2.90
N ARG A 602 -18.05 1.09 -2.00
CA ARG A 602 -17.31 2.33 -2.31
C ARG A 602 -16.24 2.15 -3.39
N ILE A 603 -15.50 1.04 -3.38
CA ILE A 603 -14.48 0.75 -4.40
C ILE A 603 -15.13 0.60 -5.78
N LEU A 604 -16.17 -0.23 -5.91
CA LEU A 604 -16.85 -0.48 -7.19
C LEU A 604 -17.56 0.77 -7.73
N ALA A 605 -18.05 1.65 -6.85
CA ALA A 605 -18.64 2.92 -7.28
C ALA A 605 -17.62 3.92 -7.85
N VAL A 606 -16.32 3.73 -7.60
CA VAL A 606 -15.25 4.60 -8.12
C VAL A 606 -14.53 3.95 -9.30
N ASP A 607 -14.28 2.65 -9.24
CA ASP A 607 -13.57 1.90 -10.27
C ASP A 607 -14.29 0.59 -10.61
N ALA A 608 -15.02 0.60 -11.73
CA ALA A 608 -15.75 -0.56 -12.23
C ALA A 608 -14.82 -1.68 -12.75
N SER A 609 -13.55 -1.39 -13.09
CA SER A 609 -12.62 -2.41 -13.63
C SER A 609 -12.36 -3.57 -12.66
N VAL A 610 -12.54 -3.31 -11.36
CA VAL A 610 -12.45 -4.26 -10.26
C VAL A 610 -13.44 -5.43 -10.39
N GLN A 611 -14.50 -5.29 -11.20
CA GLN A 611 -15.42 -6.35 -11.58
C GLN A 611 -14.70 -7.65 -11.99
N SER A 612 -13.66 -7.52 -12.83
CA SER A 612 -12.90 -8.66 -13.34
C SER A 612 -12.16 -9.42 -12.23
N ASP A 613 -11.48 -8.71 -11.32
CA ASP A 613 -10.79 -9.32 -10.19
C ASP A 613 -11.75 -10.01 -9.22
N LEU A 614 -12.93 -9.42 -8.98
CA LEU A 614 -13.93 -9.98 -8.06
C LEU A 614 -14.53 -11.28 -8.61
N TYR A 615 -14.70 -11.38 -9.93
CA TYR A 615 -15.06 -12.62 -10.61
C TYR A 615 -13.95 -13.67 -10.54
N THR A 616 -12.71 -13.31 -10.91
CA THR A 616 -11.57 -14.24 -10.91
C THR A 616 -11.28 -14.81 -9.52
N THR A 617 -11.39 -13.99 -8.48
CA THR A 617 -11.19 -14.41 -7.08
C THR A 617 -12.40 -15.09 -6.45
N GLN A 618 -13.51 -15.21 -7.19
CA GLN A 618 -14.79 -15.76 -6.73
C GLN A 618 -15.37 -14.99 -5.52
N GLY A 619 -14.98 -13.74 -5.33
CA GLY A 619 -15.43 -12.92 -4.20
C GLY A 619 -16.91 -12.53 -4.28
N TYR A 620 -17.52 -12.57 -5.48
CA TYR A 620 -18.96 -12.32 -5.65
C TYR A 620 -19.85 -13.27 -4.82
N LYS A 621 -19.40 -14.51 -4.58
CA LYS A 621 -20.12 -15.49 -3.76
C LYS A 621 -20.34 -15.01 -2.34
N TYR A 622 -19.40 -14.22 -1.80
CA TYR A 622 -19.52 -13.63 -0.47
C TYR A 622 -20.77 -12.73 -0.37
N PHE A 623 -20.98 -11.87 -1.37
CA PHE A 623 -22.11 -10.95 -1.40
C PHE A 623 -23.43 -11.65 -1.74
N ALA A 624 -23.39 -12.66 -2.63
CA ALA A 624 -24.55 -13.50 -2.93
C ALA A 624 -25.04 -14.22 -1.66
N ASN A 625 -24.12 -14.79 -0.87
CA ASN A 625 -24.45 -15.44 0.39
C ASN A 625 -25.07 -14.47 1.40
N VAL A 626 -24.56 -13.24 1.53
CA VAL A 626 -25.15 -12.23 2.42
C VAL A 626 -26.55 -11.83 1.96
N LEU A 627 -26.74 -11.66 0.65
CA LEU A 627 -28.05 -11.34 0.08
C LEU A 627 -29.07 -12.47 0.31
N ALA A 628 -28.64 -13.73 0.29
CA ALA A 628 -29.52 -14.89 0.46
C ALA A 628 -30.03 -15.09 1.90
N VAL A 629 -29.38 -14.51 2.91
CA VAL A 629 -29.77 -14.71 4.33
C VAL A 629 -31.17 -14.12 4.59
N PRO A 630 -32.12 -14.92 5.10
CA PRO A 630 -33.44 -14.43 5.52
C PRO A 630 -33.32 -13.50 6.74
N ASP A 631 -34.22 -12.52 6.84
CA ASP A 631 -34.32 -11.65 8.03
C ASP A 631 -35.05 -12.39 9.15
N ASP A 632 -34.37 -13.35 9.80
CA ASP A 632 -34.91 -14.00 10.99
C ASP A 632 -34.52 -13.20 12.25
N PRO A 633 -35.49 -12.73 13.07
CA PRO A 633 -35.22 -12.01 14.30
C PRO A 633 -34.37 -12.77 15.33
N ALA A 634 -34.27 -14.10 15.25
CA ALA A 634 -33.38 -14.91 16.08
C ALA A 634 -31.90 -14.93 15.59
N HIS A 635 -31.64 -14.45 14.36
CA HIS A 635 -30.33 -14.39 13.72
C HIS A 635 -29.92 -12.97 13.27
N LEU A 636 -30.70 -11.94 13.62
CA LEU A 636 -30.38 -10.53 13.42
C LEU A 636 -29.19 -10.09 14.28
N MET A 637 -27.98 -10.30 13.78
CA MET A 637 -26.75 -9.73 14.35
C MET A 637 -26.25 -8.51 13.57
N LEU A 638 -26.94 -8.11 12.49
CA LEU A 638 -26.58 -6.98 11.62
C LEU A 638 -27.57 -5.81 11.80
N PRO A 639 -27.16 -4.68 12.43
CA PRO A 639 -27.97 -3.46 12.40
C PRO A 639 -28.11 -2.96 10.95
N ASN A 640 -29.30 -2.47 10.59
CA ASN A 640 -29.65 -2.03 9.23
C ASN A 640 -29.41 -3.12 8.15
N ALA A 641 -29.97 -4.32 8.34
CA ALA A 641 -29.79 -5.43 7.40
C ALA A 641 -30.24 -5.10 5.97
N SER A 642 -31.34 -4.35 5.80
CA SER A 642 -31.86 -3.92 4.49
C SER A 642 -30.84 -3.08 3.71
N GLU A 643 -30.20 -2.10 4.36
CA GLU A 643 -29.16 -1.25 3.74
C GLU A 643 -27.95 -2.07 3.27
N HIS A 644 -27.51 -3.04 4.07
CA HIS A 644 -26.41 -3.92 3.71
C HIS A 644 -26.76 -4.84 2.55
N LYS A 645 -27.98 -5.40 2.53
CA LYS A 645 -28.49 -6.17 1.39
C LYS A 645 -28.59 -5.32 0.12
N ALA A 646 -29.00 -4.06 0.25
CA ALA A 646 -29.05 -3.14 -0.89
C ALA A 646 -27.65 -2.88 -1.46
N MET A 647 -26.63 -2.72 -0.59
CA MET A 647 -25.23 -2.64 -1.02
C MET A 647 -24.73 -3.93 -1.69
N CYS A 648 -25.15 -5.10 -1.21
CA CYS A 648 -24.84 -6.37 -1.87
C CYS A 648 -25.51 -6.47 -3.25
N ALA A 649 -26.77 -6.07 -3.38
CA ALA A 649 -27.47 -6.02 -4.67
C ALA A 649 -26.78 -5.03 -5.64
N PHE A 650 -26.33 -3.87 -5.15
CA PHE A 650 -25.48 -2.95 -5.93
C PHE A 650 -24.20 -3.63 -6.43
N ILE A 651 -23.42 -4.25 -5.54
CA ILE A 651 -22.15 -4.92 -5.90
C ILE A 651 -22.39 -6.02 -6.94
N LEU A 652 -23.43 -6.84 -6.77
CA LEU A 652 -23.76 -7.93 -7.69
C LEU A 652 -24.30 -7.41 -9.03
N SER A 653 -25.05 -6.30 -9.03
CA SER A 653 -25.47 -5.63 -10.27
C SER A 653 -24.26 -5.09 -11.04
N ALA A 654 -23.27 -4.52 -10.35
CA ALA A 654 -22.02 -4.06 -10.96
C ALA A 654 -21.17 -5.24 -11.49
N ILE A 655 -21.28 -6.43 -10.90
CA ILE A 655 -20.65 -7.64 -11.44
C ILE A 655 -21.34 -8.12 -12.72
N ALA A 656 -22.66 -8.04 -12.80
CA ALA A 656 -23.43 -8.49 -13.95
C ALA A 656 -23.38 -7.52 -15.15
N ARG A 657 -23.18 -6.22 -14.88
CA ARG A 657 -23.19 -5.16 -15.89
C ARG A 657 -22.19 -5.39 -17.02
N ASP A 658 -22.67 -5.41 -18.26
CA ASP A 658 -21.89 -5.52 -19.49
C ASP A 658 -20.87 -6.69 -19.49
N PHE A 659 -21.12 -7.74 -18.69
CA PHE A 659 -20.17 -8.82 -18.46
C PHE A 659 -20.84 -10.19 -18.38
N PRO A 660 -20.92 -10.94 -19.50
CA PRO A 660 -21.64 -12.21 -19.58
C PRO A 660 -21.17 -13.26 -18.57
N HIS A 661 -19.86 -13.34 -18.31
CA HIS A 661 -19.31 -14.24 -17.29
C HIS A 661 -19.82 -13.89 -15.88
N GLY A 662 -19.96 -12.60 -15.57
CA GLY A 662 -20.54 -12.09 -14.33
C GLY A 662 -22.04 -12.38 -14.23
N GLN A 663 -22.79 -12.20 -15.31
CA GLN A 663 -24.22 -12.54 -15.38
C GLN A 663 -24.47 -14.01 -15.06
N HIS A 664 -23.78 -14.93 -15.74
CA HIS A 664 -23.90 -16.36 -15.48
C HIS A 664 -23.42 -16.73 -14.07
N ALA A 665 -22.41 -16.06 -13.54
CA ALA A 665 -21.97 -16.27 -12.16
C ALA A 665 -23.03 -15.88 -11.13
N CYS A 666 -23.65 -14.71 -11.29
CA CYS A 666 -24.76 -14.25 -10.46
C CYS A 666 -25.97 -15.18 -10.57
N TRP A 667 -26.30 -15.65 -11.77
CA TRP A 667 -27.39 -16.60 -11.99
C TRP A 667 -27.13 -17.95 -11.30
N ARG A 668 -25.91 -18.52 -11.44
CA ARG A 668 -25.52 -19.79 -10.78
C ARG A 668 -25.57 -19.72 -9.26
N GLU A 669 -25.21 -18.59 -8.66
CA GLU A 669 -25.28 -18.37 -7.20
C GLU A 669 -26.68 -17.90 -6.75
N ARG A 670 -27.71 -18.06 -7.60
CA ARG A 670 -29.11 -17.75 -7.30
C ARG A 670 -29.35 -16.29 -6.91
N VAL A 671 -28.52 -15.36 -7.36
CA VAL A 671 -28.71 -13.92 -7.09
C VAL A 671 -30.02 -13.42 -7.69
N PHE A 672 -30.37 -13.91 -8.88
CA PHE A 672 -31.64 -13.58 -9.54
C PHE A 672 -32.84 -13.92 -8.63
N ASP A 673 -32.89 -15.15 -8.11
CA ASP A 673 -33.95 -15.60 -7.19
C ASP A 673 -34.03 -14.73 -5.95
N ASN A 674 -32.88 -14.48 -5.32
CA ASN A 674 -32.82 -13.70 -4.09
C ASN A 674 -33.28 -12.26 -4.34
N CYS A 675 -32.86 -11.61 -5.43
CA CYS A 675 -33.34 -10.29 -5.79
C CYS A 675 -34.85 -10.25 -6.05
N PHE A 676 -35.41 -11.28 -6.70
CA PHE A 676 -36.85 -11.39 -6.93
C PHE A 676 -37.65 -11.45 -5.63
N GLU A 677 -37.18 -12.22 -4.63
CA GLU A 677 -37.81 -12.28 -3.30
C GLU A 677 -37.73 -10.93 -2.58
N ARG A 678 -36.62 -10.20 -2.73
CA ARG A 678 -36.42 -8.90 -2.06
C ARG A 678 -37.24 -7.75 -2.64
N LEU A 679 -37.91 -7.94 -3.77
CA LEU A 679 -38.83 -6.95 -4.32
C LEU A 679 -40.04 -6.65 -3.42
N ASP A 680 -40.38 -7.55 -2.48
CA ASP A 680 -41.50 -7.37 -1.54
C ASP A 680 -41.08 -6.74 -0.20
N GLU A 681 -39.79 -6.44 0.01
CA GLU A 681 -39.32 -5.87 1.27
C GLU A 681 -39.71 -4.40 1.42
N GLY A 682 -39.88 -3.94 2.67
CA GLY A 682 -40.34 -2.59 2.99
C GLY A 682 -39.34 -1.47 2.66
N ASP A 683 -38.05 -1.77 2.56
CA ASP A 683 -36.99 -0.79 2.29
C ASP A 683 -36.92 -0.44 0.79
N PHE A 684 -37.09 0.84 0.45
CA PHE A 684 -37.11 1.29 -0.95
C PHE A 684 -35.76 1.13 -1.65
N LEU A 685 -34.65 1.25 -0.93
CA LEU A 685 -33.31 1.21 -1.51
C LEU A 685 -32.95 -0.24 -1.89
N LEU A 686 -33.35 -1.20 -1.07
CA LEU A 686 -33.24 -2.61 -1.40
C LEU A 686 -34.09 -2.97 -2.62
N ARG A 687 -35.37 -2.57 -2.66
CA ARG A 687 -36.24 -2.82 -3.83
C ARG A 687 -35.64 -2.22 -5.10
N GLN A 688 -35.15 -0.98 -5.04
CA GLN A 688 -34.51 -0.30 -6.16
C GLN A 688 -33.30 -1.10 -6.70
N TRP A 689 -32.36 -1.46 -5.83
CA TRP A 689 -31.15 -2.17 -6.26
C TRP A 689 -31.40 -3.62 -6.64
N SER A 690 -32.37 -4.29 -6.02
CA SER A 690 -32.80 -5.63 -6.44
C SER A 690 -33.42 -5.60 -7.84
N ALA A 691 -34.27 -4.62 -8.15
CA ALA A 691 -34.81 -4.43 -9.49
C ALA A 691 -33.68 -4.19 -10.51
N LEU A 692 -32.79 -3.21 -10.25
CA LEU A 692 -31.64 -2.95 -11.13
C LEU A 692 -30.75 -4.18 -11.32
N CYS A 693 -30.51 -4.95 -10.25
CA CYS A 693 -29.69 -6.16 -10.33
C CYS A 693 -30.34 -7.22 -11.23
N LEU A 694 -31.66 -7.42 -11.16
CA LEU A 694 -32.38 -8.29 -12.09
C LEU A 694 -32.20 -7.81 -13.54
N GLY A 695 -32.40 -6.51 -13.75
CA GLY A 695 -32.16 -5.81 -15.01
C GLY A 695 -30.80 -6.12 -15.63
N GLN A 696 -29.73 -5.99 -14.84
CA GLN A 696 -28.35 -6.21 -15.31
C GLN A 696 -28.01 -7.69 -15.56
N ILE A 697 -28.65 -8.63 -14.84
CA ILE A 697 -28.34 -10.06 -14.97
C ILE A 697 -28.87 -10.65 -16.28
N TRP A 698 -30.05 -10.24 -16.74
CA TRP A 698 -30.64 -10.73 -17.99
C TRP A 698 -30.39 -9.83 -19.21
N ASP A 699 -29.68 -8.70 -19.03
CA ASP A 699 -29.41 -7.75 -20.10
C ASP A 699 -28.57 -8.39 -21.19
N GLY A 700 -29.05 -8.39 -22.44
CA GLY A 700 -28.41 -9.09 -23.55
C GLY A 700 -28.22 -10.61 -23.37
N ASN A 701 -28.87 -11.25 -22.39
CA ASN A 701 -28.72 -12.68 -22.08
C ASN A 701 -30.05 -13.44 -22.21
N ASP A 702 -30.27 -14.03 -23.39
CA ASP A 702 -31.53 -14.69 -23.75
C ASP A 702 -31.90 -15.87 -22.83
N GLU A 703 -30.92 -16.67 -22.37
CA GLU A 703 -31.18 -17.84 -21.51
C GLU A 703 -31.77 -17.42 -20.16
N ILE A 704 -31.15 -16.41 -19.54
CA ILE A 704 -31.60 -15.88 -18.25
C ILE A 704 -32.91 -15.10 -18.43
N ARG A 705 -33.11 -14.42 -19.56
CA ARG A 705 -34.36 -13.72 -19.85
C ARG A 705 -35.54 -14.70 -19.90
N VAL A 706 -35.44 -15.79 -20.65
CA VAL A 706 -36.48 -16.82 -20.72
C VAL A 706 -36.80 -17.35 -19.32
N TYR A 707 -35.77 -17.65 -18.53
CA TYR A 707 -35.93 -18.07 -17.14
C TYR A 707 -36.68 -17.04 -16.27
N GLY A 708 -36.37 -15.76 -16.42
CA GLY A 708 -37.05 -14.68 -15.70
C GLY A 708 -38.52 -14.55 -16.10
N VAL A 709 -38.82 -14.69 -17.40
CA VAL A 709 -40.17 -14.62 -17.97
C VAL A 709 -41.06 -15.76 -17.48
N ASP A 710 -40.55 -16.99 -17.54
CA ASP A 710 -41.26 -18.19 -17.09
C ASP A 710 -41.64 -18.13 -15.60
N ARG A 711 -40.91 -17.31 -14.83
CA ARG A 711 -41.11 -17.12 -13.40
C ARG A 711 -42.02 -15.94 -13.03
N GLY A 712 -42.52 -15.19 -14.02
CA GLY A 712 -43.37 -14.02 -13.80
C GLY A 712 -42.61 -12.81 -13.23
N THR A 713 -41.31 -12.70 -13.47
CA THR A 713 -40.49 -11.58 -12.95
C THR A 713 -40.96 -10.23 -13.52
N GLN A 714 -41.32 -10.22 -14.80
CA GLN A 714 -41.89 -9.08 -15.52
C GLN A 714 -43.17 -8.55 -14.85
N ASP A 715 -44.07 -9.44 -14.43
CA ASP A 715 -45.36 -9.04 -13.84
C ASP A 715 -45.12 -8.34 -12.50
N LYS A 716 -44.17 -8.85 -11.73
CA LYS A 716 -43.76 -8.25 -10.46
C LYS A 716 -43.06 -6.90 -10.66
N LEU A 717 -42.20 -6.76 -11.67
CA LEU A 717 -41.57 -5.48 -12.01
C LEU A 717 -42.61 -4.45 -12.49
N ILE A 718 -43.62 -4.89 -13.25
CA ILE A 718 -44.73 -4.03 -13.69
C ILE A 718 -45.55 -3.54 -12.49
N ALA A 719 -45.83 -4.40 -11.51
CA ALA A 719 -46.52 -3.99 -10.28
C ALA A 719 -45.75 -2.89 -9.53
N LEU A 720 -44.41 -2.95 -9.51
CA LEU A 720 -43.54 -1.93 -8.92
C LEU A 720 -43.55 -0.58 -9.65
N LEU A 721 -44.16 -0.46 -10.84
CA LEU A 721 -44.38 0.84 -11.50
C LEU A 721 -45.35 1.73 -10.72
N SER A 722 -46.10 1.17 -9.76
CA SER A 722 -46.98 1.91 -8.85
C SER A 722 -46.37 2.11 -7.44
N ASP A 723 -45.09 1.78 -7.24
CA ASP A 723 -44.41 1.97 -5.95
C ASP A 723 -44.41 3.45 -5.53
N ASP A 724 -44.49 3.73 -4.22
CA ASP A 724 -44.47 5.09 -3.67
C ASP A 724 -43.18 5.85 -4.05
N SER A 725 -42.05 5.14 -4.14
CA SER A 725 -40.74 5.69 -4.45
C SER A 725 -40.52 5.86 -5.96
N PRO A 726 -40.31 7.09 -6.46
CA PRO A 726 -39.97 7.33 -7.86
C PRO A 726 -38.73 6.57 -8.33
N GLU A 727 -37.74 6.40 -7.46
CA GLU A 727 -36.50 5.68 -7.73
C GLU A 727 -36.76 4.19 -8.01
N VAL A 728 -37.68 3.57 -7.26
CA VAL A 728 -38.08 2.16 -7.48
C VAL A 728 -38.82 2.04 -8.80
N ARG A 729 -39.77 2.94 -9.09
CA ARG A 729 -40.50 2.95 -10.37
C ARG A 729 -39.57 3.08 -11.58
N MET A 730 -38.55 3.92 -11.49
CA MET A 730 -37.56 4.07 -12.57
C MET A 730 -36.74 2.78 -12.74
N SER A 731 -36.25 2.20 -11.64
CA SER A 731 -35.48 0.96 -11.69
C SER A 731 -36.26 -0.22 -12.27
N SER A 732 -37.54 -0.35 -11.92
CA SER A 732 -38.40 -1.40 -12.46
C SER A 732 -38.71 -1.15 -13.93
N SER A 733 -38.99 0.10 -14.31
CA SER A 733 -39.19 0.48 -15.72
C SER A 733 -37.96 0.15 -16.57
N LEU A 734 -36.76 0.53 -16.14
CA LEU A 734 -35.52 0.19 -16.84
C LEU A 734 -35.36 -1.33 -16.98
N SER A 735 -35.55 -2.06 -15.90
CA SER A 735 -35.39 -3.53 -15.90
C SER A 735 -36.38 -4.23 -16.81
N THR A 736 -37.63 -3.73 -16.89
CA THR A 736 -38.65 -4.22 -17.83
C THR A 736 -38.28 -3.90 -19.28
N VAL A 737 -37.70 -2.73 -19.56
CA VAL A 737 -37.24 -2.36 -20.91
C VAL A 737 -36.11 -3.29 -21.39
N LEU A 738 -35.16 -3.65 -20.51
CA LEU A 738 -34.06 -4.58 -20.85
C LEU A 738 -34.56 -6.01 -21.21
N VAL A 739 -35.78 -6.37 -20.81
CA VAL A 739 -36.43 -7.61 -21.27
C VAL A 739 -36.91 -7.47 -22.72
N MET A 740 -37.32 -6.28 -23.15
CA MET A 740 -37.92 -6.02 -24.46
C MET A 740 -36.88 -5.81 -25.58
N ASP A 741 -35.69 -5.31 -25.26
CA ASP A 741 -34.72 -4.78 -26.24
C ASP A 741 -34.11 -5.81 -27.23
N ALA A 742 -34.44 -7.11 -27.09
CA ALA A 742 -33.95 -8.15 -28.01
C ALA A 742 -34.79 -8.34 -29.29
N GLU A 743 -36.00 -7.78 -29.38
CA GLU A 743 -36.78 -7.88 -30.63
C GLU A 743 -36.18 -7.02 -31.77
N ALA A 744 -35.39 -5.98 -31.46
CA ALA A 744 -34.81 -5.10 -32.47
C ALA A 744 -33.68 -5.75 -33.30
N THR A 745 -33.01 -6.79 -32.79
CA THR A 745 -31.97 -7.53 -33.53
C THR A 745 -32.49 -8.75 -34.31
N ARG A 746 -33.81 -8.99 -34.33
CA ARG A 746 -34.46 -10.11 -35.05
C ARG A 746 -35.38 -9.66 -36.20
N ALA A 747 -35.12 -8.51 -36.82
CA ALA A 747 -35.63 -8.25 -38.17
C ALA A 747 -34.62 -8.80 -39.20
N PRO A 748 -34.79 -10.04 -39.73
CA PRO A 748 -34.12 -10.37 -40.98
C PRO A 748 -34.68 -9.43 -42.04
N TYR A 749 -33.80 -8.80 -42.81
CA TYR A 749 -34.17 -8.27 -44.11
C TYR A 749 -34.90 -9.38 -44.88
N ALA A 750 -36.21 -9.21 -45.06
CA ALA A 750 -37.04 -9.94 -46.00
C ALA A 750 -37.10 -9.17 -47.32
#